data_AF-A0A399I9P3-F1
#
_entry.id   AF-A0A399I9P3-F1
#
_cell.length_a   1.000
_cell.length_b   1.000
_cell.length_c   1.000
_cell.angle_alpha   90.00
_cell.angle_beta   90.00
_cell.angle_gamma   90.00
#
_symmetry.space_group_name_H-M   'P 1'
#
loop_
_entity.id
_entity.type
_entity.pdbx_description
1 polymer ?
#
loop_
_entity_poly.entity_id
_entity_poly.type
_entity_poly.pdbx_seq_one_letter_code
_entity_poly.pdbx_strand_id
1 'polypeptide(L)'
;MMPHEREKAAIFLCHYSIGKSSPVICFLEWLCDYYSVDLHLYNVGYLNAKVMQRINHVIQYPTKMDITAIQESSSVSYDHYIAIDANGFALCKTLFPASSPIYYSLELYFRDNAYNLHYPTHIMELERSWINTIKGLIIQSEERESLFRNEYGLSPAIPTFLLPITYMQPSNRKRSDYLRQKLNVPGSRKIALHLGGIQEQHCLMEIAAAFQDVPDWALVMHGNAFGDYKKNLENFINQQKLSNVYLSDDYIEQIEDLDVILESADAGIAWYKDVSPNFTSAGKSSGKISAYLRFGLPVIANSYKSTLEALEDRGCGVCVERFEQIPAALRNVAASYRYYSENAFKEYDAVYWFENYREPLKEFIEPGPRHITGSLGNKSLFTDPSLSVETMDIFWIRKSILAALRSYLAGCRGILLDVGCGEMPYKQLIASYPGITRYIGLDIENPHYQANSKPDLFWDGTSIPLPENSVDCAIATELFEHIPNLEATLTEIKRVLKPGGQLFFTVPFLWPLHDMPRDEYRYTPFALKRIFLNTGYAEIDIAALGGWDASLAQMIGLWLRRRPMSSDERTGFQQFLLPFYQELLRFEHASGQLSFEDMSKQSSMITGLSGRAVKSVPDAVECPVCGGRFAKFLPYGTTPRSNALCPSCNSLERHRLLWLFLRAKTDLWVRNLKLLDIAPYGLVSENIKKMANIDYLSIDINSPQAMLQMDITNLGFQDNSFDSILCYHVLEHVPNEQKAMQELFRVLKPGGWAIIQVPLKPGPTMEGAHIYDPVERKRLFGQEDHVRYYGDDFKSRLEHHGFVVTVDPFASTLSQADLKHYAISVFEDIYYCTKPK
;
A
#
# COMPACT_ATOMS: atom_id res chain seq x y z
N MET A 1 -22.04 7.13 32.68
CA MET A 1 -21.84 8.39 31.96
C MET A 1 -23.19 9.08 31.85
N MET A 2 -23.29 10.34 32.27
CA MET A 2 -24.46 11.16 31.97
C MET A 2 -24.60 11.27 30.44
N PRO A 3 -25.82 11.34 29.88
CA PRO A 3 -25.99 11.49 28.44
C PRO A 3 -25.40 12.85 28.06
N HIS A 4 -24.22 12.84 27.46
CA HIS A 4 -23.70 14.01 26.77
C HIS A 4 -24.75 14.42 25.73
N GLU A 5 -25.19 15.67 25.75
CA GLU A 5 -26.03 16.24 24.70
C GLU A 5 -25.33 15.97 23.36
N ARG A 6 -25.95 15.15 22.51
CA ARG A 6 -25.44 14.90 21.15
C ARG A 6 -25.40 16.22 20.40
N GLU A 7 -24.38 16.40 19.55
CA GLU A 7 -24.32 17.53 18.61
C GLU A 7 -25.64 17.63 17.82
N LYS A 8 -26.06 18.87 17.53
CA LYS A 8 -27.32 19.15 16.85
C LYS A 8 -27.10 19.31 15.35
N ALA A 9 -27.79 18.50 14.56
CA ALA A 9 -27.78 18.57 13.11
C ALA A 9 -29.14 19.04 12.58
N ALA A 10 -29.15 20.08 11.75
CA ALA A 10 -30.35 20.50 11.01
C ALA A 10 -30.33 19.92 9.60
N ILE A 11 -31.42 19.26 9.22
CA ILE A 11 -31.59 18.67 7.89
C ILE A 11 -32.69 19.39 7.14
N PHE A 12 -32.40 19.81 5.92
CA PHE A 12 -33.31 20.56 5.07
C PHE A 12 -33.73 19.71 3.87
N LEU A 13 -35.03 19.51 3.72
CA LEU A 13 -35.61 18.66 2.67
C LEU A 13 -36.90 19.27 2.11
N CYS A 14 -37.06 19.26 0.78
CA CYS A 14 -38.17 19.90 0.10
C CYS A 14 -38.75 19.02 -1.02
N HIS A 15 -40.08 18.92 -1.15
CA HIS A 15 -40.73 18.19 -2.25
C HIS A 15 -40.43 16.68 -2.35
N TYR A 16 -40.02 16.03 -1.24
CA TYR A 16 -39.80 14.58 -1.18
C TYR A 16 -40.96 13.84 -0.50
N SER A 17 -41.02 12.53 -0.75
CA SER A 17 -41.74 11.56 0.09
C SER A 17 -40.71 10.70 0.80
N ILE A 18 -40.39 11.02 2.06
CA ILE A 18 -39.29 10.39 2.80
C ILE A 18 -39.46 8.88 2.82
N GLY A 19 -40.65 8.36 3.08
CA GLY A 19 -40.87 6.91 3.16
C GLY A 19 -40.75 6.13 1.85
N LYS A 20 -40.48 6.79 0.72
CA LYS A 20 -40.31 6.14 -0.60
C LYS A 20 -38.91 6.29 -1.18
N SER A 21 -37.97 6.91 -0.46
CA SER A 21 -36.62 7.18 -0.95
C SER A 21 -35.58 6.51 -0.05
N SER A 22 -35.10 5.33 -0.46
CA SER A 22 -34.02 4.61 0.26
C SER A 22 -32.85 5.50 0.65
N PRO A 23 -32.23 6.27 -0.27
CA PRO A 23 -31.03 7.04 0.06
C PRO A 23 -31.31 8.11 1.13
N VAL A 24 -32.49 8.73 1.11
CA VAL A 24 -32.88 9.71 2.14
C VAL A 24 -33.17 9.02 3.46
N ILE A 25 -33.91 7.91 3.47
CA ILE A 25 -34.22 7.15 4.70
C ILE A 25 -32.92 6.67 5.36
N CYS A 26 -32.05 5.99 4.61
CA CYS A 26 -30.81 5.45 5.14
C CYS A 26 -29.94 6.54 5.72
N PHE A 27 -29.81 7.67 5.03
CA PHE A 27 -29.03 8.79 5.49
C PHE A 27 -29.62 9.44 6.76
N LEU A 28 -30.94 9.60 6.85
CA LEU A 28 -31.61 10.13 8.05
C LEU A 28 -31.49 9.17 9.25
N GLU A 29 -31.71 7.88 9.05
CA GLU A 29 -31.59 6.87 10.11
C GLU A 29 -30.16 6.82 10.66
N TRP A 30 -29.17 6.87 9.77
CA TRP A 30 -27.76 6.93 10.13
C TRP A 30 -27.44 8.21 10.91
N LEU A 31 -27.87 9.39 10.47
CA LEU A 31 -27.64 10.64 11.21
C LEU A 31 -28.22 10.59 12.62
N CYS A 32 -29.39 9.99 12.80
CA CYS A 32 -29.99 9.82 14.13
C CYS A 32 -29.21 8.88 15.06
N ASP A 33 -28.27 8.06 14.54
CA ASP A 33 -27.38 7.25 15.40
C ASP A 33 -26.37 8.13 16.14
N TYR A 34 -25.94 9.25 15.54
CA TYR A 34 -24.84 10.08 16.02
C TYR A 34 -25.29 11.46 16.54
N TYR A 35 -26.33 12.05 15.95
CA TYR A 35 -26.75 13.43 16.21
C TYR A 35 -28.13 13.52 16.88
N SER A 36 -28.38 14.66 17.52
CA SER A 36 -29.73 15.14 17.77
C SER A 36 -30.22 15.85 16.51
N VAL A 37 -31.11 15.23 15.75
CA VAL A 37 -31.52 15.72 14.43
C VAL A 37 -32.80 16.53 14.50
N ASP A 38 -32.75 17.77 14.00
CA ASP A 38 -33.93 18.60 13.73
C ASP A 38 -34.19 18.66 12.22
N LEU A 39 -35.41 18.34 11.82
CA LEU A 39 -35.79 18.17 10.41
C LEU A 39 -36.68 19.33 9.94
N HIS A 40 -36.16 20.14 9.02
CA HIS A 40 -36.81 21.28 8.39
C HIS A 40 -37.41 20.88 7.05
N LEU A 41 -38.75 20.95 6.94
CA LEU A 41 -39.50 20.41 5.81
C LEU A 41 -40.34 21.46 5.09
N TYR A 42 -40.29 21.45 3.76
CA TYR A 42 -41.18 22.26 2.91
C TYR A 42 -41.84 21.41 1.82
N ASN A 43 -43.18 21.46 1.76
CA ASN A 43 -44.01 20.72 0.79
C ASN A 43 -43.67 19.21 0.69
N VAL A 44 -43.47 18.56 1.83
CA VAL A 44 -43.15 17.12 1.94
C VAL A 44 -44.43 16.33 2.19
N GLY A 45 -44.69 15.33 1.33
CA GLY A 45 -45.99 14.66 1.27
C GLY A 45 -46.17 13.47 2.22
N TYR A 46 -45.10 12.71 2.50
CA TYR A 46 -45.15 11.50 3.33
C TYR A 46 -43.87 11.32 4.15
N LEU A 47 -44.01 10.95 5.43
CA LEU A 47 -42.93 10.76 6.39
C LEU A 47 -42.96 9.33 6.94
N ASN A 48 -41.82 8.64 6.92
CA ASN A 48 -41.72 7.27 7.46
C ASN A 48 -41.81 7.30 8.99
N ALA A 49 -42.72 6.52 9.58
CA ALA A 49 -42.94 6.49 11.02
C ALA A 49 -41.70 6.07 11.83
N LYS A 50 -40.87 5.14 11.32
CA LYS A 50 -39.64 4.70 12.00
C LYS A 50 -38.61 5.83 12.09
N VAL A 51 -38.44 6.58 11.00
CA VAL A 51 -37.54 7.74 10.96
C VAL A 51 -38.06 8.81 11.92
N MET A 52 -39.35 9.12 11.88
CA MET A 52 -39.97 10.16 12.71
C MET A 52 -39.85 9.90 14.22
N GLN A 53 -39.84 8.64 14.66
CA GLN A 53 -39.64 8.29 16.07
C GLN A 53 -38.22 8.60 16.58
N ARG A 54 -37.25 8.74 15.67
CA ARG A 54 -35.84 8.99 16.00
C ARG A 54 -35.44 10.46 15.82
N ILE A 55 -36.26 11.25 15.14
CA ILE A 55 -36.06 12.69 14.92
C ILE A 55 -36.48 13.47 16.18
N ASN A 56 -35.66 14.44 16.58
CA ASN A 56 -35.88 15.21 17.79
C ASN A 56 -36.98 16.27 17.61
N HIS A 57 -36.86 17.12 16.58
CA HIS A 57 -37.92 18.06 16.20
C HIS A 57 -38.19 18.03 14.70
N VAL A 58 -39.47 18.17 14.32
CA VAL A 58 -39.91 18.32 12.93
C VAL A 58 -40.58 19.67 12.75
N ILE A 59 -40.00 20.50 11.89
CA ILE A 59 -40.41 21.87 11.64
C ILE A 59 -40.93 21.94 10.21
N GLN A 60 -42.25 22.10 10.06
CA GLN A 60 -42.91 22.19 8.76
C GLN A 60 -43.27 23.63 8.42
N TYR A 61 -42.94 24.05 7.20
CA TYR A 61 -43.26 25.40 6.70
C TYR A 61 -44.50 25.39 5.79
N PRO A 62 -45.39 26.39 5.88
CA PRO A 62 -46.63 26.45 5.10
C PRO A 62 -46.37 26.64 3.59
N THR A 63 -47.33 26.20 2.77
CA THR A 63 -47.21 26.08 1.30
C THR A 63 -47.05 27.39 0.52
N LYS A 64 -47.38 28.56 1.10
CA LYS A 64 -47.11 29.88 0.50
C LYS A 64 -45.90 30.51 1.20
N MET A 65 -44.77 30.56 0.51
CA MET A 65 -43.53 31.19 1.00
C MET A 65 -43.73 32.70 1.19
N ASP A 66 -43.82 33.16 2.45
CA ASP A 66 -43.43 34.52 2.82
C ASP A 66 -42.11 34.43 3.59
N ILE A 67 -41.01 34.47 2.83
CA ILE A 67 -39.63 34.25 3.30
C ILE A 67 -39.24 35.26 4.40
N THR A 68 -39.82 36.46 4.34
CA THR A 68 -39.60 37.57 5.27
C THR A 68 -40.10 37.29 6.69
N ALA A 69 -41.21 36.55 6.84
CA ALA A 69 -41.77 36.22 8.15
C ALA A 69 -40.98 35.12 8.88
N ILE A 70 -40.21 34.29 8.16
CA ILE A 70 -39.46 33.18 8.76
C ILE A 70 -38.09 33.64 9.28
N GLN A 71 -37.50 34.68 8.67
CA GLN A 71 -36.22 35.26 9.09
C GLN A 71 -36.24 35.82 10.52
N GLU A 72 -37.41 36.23 11.04
CA GLU A 72 -37.56 36.75 12.42
C GLU A 72 -37.61 35.63 13.49
N SER A 73 -37.65 34.35 13.10
CA SER A 73 -38.00 33.25 14.01
C SER A 73 -36.85 32.33 14.48
N SER A 74 -35.63 32.49 13.94
CA SER A 74 -34.55 31.51 14.16
C SER A 74 -33.37 32.06 14.95
N SER A 75 -33.43 31.97 16.28
CA SER A 75 -32.30 32.19 17.19
C SER A 75 -31.47 30.92 17.46
N VAL A 76 -31.80 29.81 16.80
CA VAL A 76 -31.19 28.49 17.03
C VAL A 76 -29.99 28.29 16.10
N SER A 77 -28.87 27.84 16.66
CA SER A 77 -27.68 27.43 15.90
C SER A 77 -27.53 25.91 15.94
N TYR A 78 -27.08 25.33 14.84
CA TYR A 78 -26.75 23.92 14.71
C TYR A 78 -25.26 23.72 14.50
N ASP A 79 -24.74 22.59 14.96
CA ASP A 79 -23.35 22.18 14.75
C ASP A 79 -23.12 21.75 13.30
N HIS A 80 -24.12 21.09 12.72
CA HIS A 80 -24.11 20.64 11.31
C HIS A 80 -25.37 21.07 10.58
N TYR A 81 -25.19 21.64 9.38
CA TYR A 81 -26.28 21.94 8.45
C TYR A 81 -26.17 20.98 7.28
N ILE A 82 -27.24 20.24 6.98
CA ILE A 82 -27.25 19.22 5.93
C ILE A 82 -28.41 19.53 4.99
N ALA A 83 -28.07 19.92 3.77
CA ALA A 83 -29.03 20.18 2.72
C ALA A 83 -29.13 18.96 1.81
N ILE A 84 -30.32 18.41 1.65
CA ILE A 84 -30.60 17.35 0.68
C ILE A 84 -31.33 18.01 -0.47
N ASP A 85 -30.90 17.74 -1.70
CA ASP A 85 -31.47 18.30 -2.93
C ASP A 85 -31.39 19.85 -3.06
N ALA A 86 -31.59 20.35 -4.27
CA ALA A 86 -31.44 21.76 -4.57
C ALA A 86 -32.46 22.68 -3.87
N ASN A 87 -33.69 22.21 -3.68
CA ASN A 87 -34.73 22.93 -2.95
C ASN A 87 -34.45 22.93 -1.44
N GLY A 88 -33.95 21.82 -0.88
CA GLY A 88 -33.49 21.76 0.51
C GLY A 88 -32.29 22.67 0.75
N PHE A 89 -31.37 22.76 -0.21
CA PHE A 89 -30.25 23.70 -0.16
C PHE A 89 -30.71 25.16 -0.21
N ALA A 90 -31.63 25.50 -1.12
CA ALA A 90 -32.22 26.84 -1.17
C ALA A 90 -32.95 27.19 0.13
N LEU A 91 -33.70 26.25 0.72
CA LEU A 91 -34.36 26.42 2.02
C LEU A 91 -33.33 26.69 3.13
N CYS A 92 -32.28 25.88 3.21
CA CYS A 92 -31.19 26.05 4.19
C CYS A 92 -30.58 27.45 4.11
N LYS A 93 -30.19 27.90 2.92
CA LYS A 93 -29.55 29.22 2.73
C LYS A 93 -30.52 30.38 2.92
N THR A 94 -31.81 30.18 2.70
CA THR A 94 -32.84 31.20 2.95
C THR A 94 -33.07 31.41 4.45
N LEU A 95 -33.13 30.32 5.21
CA LEU A 95 -33.36 30.35 6.66
C LEU A 95 -32.07 30.69 7.43
N PHE A 96 -30.94 30.19 6.97
CA PHE A 96 -29.63 30.34 7.58
C PHE A 96 -28.60 30.84 6.55
N PRO A 97 -28.63 32.12 6.16
CA PRO A 97 -27.74 32.66 5.11
C PRO A 97 -26.24 32.49 5.39
N ALA A 98 -25.85 32.53 6.67
CA ALA A 98 -24.47 32.35 7.11
C ALA A 98 -24.03 30.87 7.20
N SER A 99 -24.94 29.91 7.06
CA SER A 99 -24.61 28.48 7.12
C SER A 99 -23.71 28.05 5.96
N SER A 100 -22.85 27.08 6.23
CA SER A 100 -22.04 26.37 5.24
C SER A 100 -22.41 24.88 5.26
N PRO A 101 -23.50 24.47 4.59
CA PRO A 101 -24.03 23.13 4.74
C PRO A 101 -23.20 22.07 4.02
N ILE A 102 -23.31 20.82 4.46
CA ILE A 102 -23.01 19.65 3.63
C ILE A 102 -24.17 19.49 2.64
N TYR A 103 -23.86 19.43 1.35
CA TYR A 103 -24.86 19.34 0.30
C TYR A 103 -24.92 17.93 -0.30
N TYR A 104 -26.03 17.23 -0.11
CA TYR A 104 -26.30 15.94 -0.74
C TYR A 104 -27.12 16.11 -2.03
N SER A 105 -26.42 16.14 -3.16
CA SER A 105 -27.04 16.24 -4.48
C SER A 105 -27.50 14.87 -4.95
N LEU A 106 -28.81 14.68 -5.10
CA LEU A 106 -29.42 13.44 -5.63
C LEU A 106 -29.61 13.50 -7.15
N GLU A 107 -29.96 14.67 -7.68
CA GLU A 107 -30.28 14.90 -9.10
C GLU A 107 -29.44 16.03 -9.67
N LEU A 108 -29.09 15.94 -10.96
CA LEU A 108 -28.34 16.97 -11.68
C LEU A 108 -29.29 17.80 -12.56
N TYR A 109 -29.25 19.12 -12.41
CA TYR A 109 -30.07 20.05 -13.18
C TYR A 109 -29.20 20.96 -14.06
N PHE A 110 -29.36 20.86 -15.38
CA PHE A 110 -28.56 21.60 -16.37
C PHE A 110 -29.35 22.77 -16.96
N ARG A 111 -28.70 23.92 -17.18
CA ARG A 111 -29.38 25.15 -17.68
C ARG A 111 -30.08 24.97 -19.02
N ASP A 112 -29.46 24.24 -19.95
CA ASP A 112 -29.91 24.12 -21.33
C ASP A 112 -30.80 22.88 -21.59
N ASN A 113 -31.32 22.25 -20.53
CA ASN A 113 -32.10 21.01 -20.65
C ASN A 113 -33.61 21.25 -20.63
N ALA A 114 -34.28 20.96 -21.75
CA ALA A 114 -35.75 21.04 -21.89
C ALA A 114 -36.51 20.04 -20.99
N TYR A 115 -35.83 19.05 -20.41
CA TYR A 115 -36.43 18.01 -19.57
C TYR A 115 -36.32 18.27 -18.06
N ASN A 116 -35.99 19.51 -17.64
CA ASN A 116 -36.01 19.95 -16.24
C ASN A 116 -37.45 20.04 -15.68
N LEU A 117 -38.21 18.95 -15.80
CA LEU A 117 -39.57 18.84 -15.31
C LEU A 117 -39.55 19.11 -13.81
N HIS A 118 -40.09 20.26 -13.41
CA HIS A 118 -40.24 20.72 -12.03
C HIS A 118 -38.98 21.27 -11.33
N TYR A 119 -37.99 21.81 -12.06
CA TYR A 119 -36.95 22.62 -11.44
C TYR A 119 -37.15 24.13 -11.68
N PRO A 120 -37.67 24.90 -10.70
CA PRO A 120 -37.97 26.31 -10.91
C PRO A 120 -36.69 27.12 -11.18
N THR A 121 -36.72 27.97 -12.21
CA THR A 121 -35.57 28.80 -12.62
C THR A 121 -34.98 29.63 -11.46
N HIS A 122 -35.84 30.12 -10.56
CA HIS A 122 -35.37 30.86 -9.39
C HIS A 122 -34.57 30.01 -8.39
N ILE A 123 -34.96 28.74 -8.17
CA ILE A 123 -34.19 27.82 -7.31
C ILE A 123 -32.86 27.46 -7.98
N MET A 124 -32.88 27.25 -9.29
CA MET A 124 -31.69 27.00 -10.11
C MET A 124 -30.63 28.11 -9.99
N GLU A 125 -31.07 29.36 -9.98
CA GLU A 125 -30.22 30.54 -9.80
C GLU A 125 -29.70 30.65 -8.36
N LEU A 126 -30.57 30.43 -7.36
CA LEU A 126 -30.18 30.45 -5.95
C LEU A 126 -29.14 29.37 -5.62
N GLU A 127 -29.39 28.12 -6.03
CA GLU A 127 -28.46 27.00 -5.87
C GLU A 127 -27.08 27.36 -6.42
N ARG A 128 -27.00 27.84 -7.66
CA ARG A 128 -25.73 28.22 -8.30
C ARG A 128 -25.06 29.42 -7.63
N SER A 129 -25.83 30.39 -7.15
CA SER A 129 -25.27 31.58 -6.48
C SER A 129 -24.56 31.24 -5.16
N TRP A 130 -25.01 30.20 -4.48
CA TRP A 130 -24.50 29.80 -3.17
C TRP A 130 -23.68 28.52 -3.16
N ILE A 131 -23.55 27.83 -4.30
CA ILE A 131 -22.95 26.49 -4.33
C ILE A 131 -21.52 26.45 -3.77
N ASN A 132 -20.75 27.54 -3.95
CA ASN A 132 -19.40 27.66 -3.40
C ASN A 132 -19.34 27.97 -1.89
N THR A 133 -20.49 28.04 -1.22
CA THR A 133 -20.61 28.21 0.24
C THR A 133 -20.81 26.90 0.99
N ILE A 134 -20.93 25.77 0.30
CA ILE A 134 -21.06 24.46 0.95
C ILE A 134 -19.74 24.04 1.60
N LYS A 135 -19.82 23.28 2.69
CA LYS A 135 -18.65 22.69 3.38
C LYS A 135 -18.15 21.43 2.67
N GLY A 136 -19.03 20.73 1.97
CA GLY A 136 -18.72 19.50 1.24
C GLY A 136 -19.91 19.05 0.39
N LEU A 137 -19.61 18.29 -0.68
CA LEU A 137 -20.59 17.70 -1.60
C LEU A 137 -20.70 16.19 -1.33
N ILE A 138 -21.91 15.66 -1.22
CA ILE A 138 -22.18 14.22 -1.31
C ILE A 138 -22.85 13.96 -2.66
N ILE A 139 -22.31 13.04 -3.45
CA ILE A 139 -22.79 12.71 -4.81
C ILE A 139 -22.48 11.24 -5.15
N GLN A 140 -23.14 10.66 -6.17
CA GLN A 140 -23.17 9.20 -6.33
C GLN A 140 -21.99 8.59 -7.10
N SER A 141 -21.27 9.37 -7.92
CA SER A 141 -20.16 8.87 -8.74
C SER A 141 -19.21 10.00 -9.18
N GLU A 142 -17.99 9.62 -9.58
CA GLU A 142 -16.99 10.56 -10.13
C GLU A 142 -17.48 11.25 -11.40
N GLU A 143 -18.21 10.55 -12.27
CA GLU A 143 -18.79 11.13 -13.47
C GLU A 143 -19.82 12.22 -13.10
N ARG A 144 -20.71 11.94 -12.15
CA ARG A 144 -21.69 12.92 -11.66
C ARG A 144 -21.03 14.08 -10.94
N GLU A 145 -19.98 13.83 -10.15
CA GLU A 145 -19.17 14.89 -9.55
C GLU A 145 -18.57 15.81 -10.63
N SER A 146 -17.95 15.23 -11.65
CA SER A 146 -17.31 15.98 -12.73
C SER A 146 -18.32 16.85 -13.47
N LEU A 147 -19.48 16.28 -13.79
CA LEU A 147 -20.61 17.01 -14.39
C LEU A 147 -21.11 18.13 -13.46
N PHE A 148 -21.29 17.84 -12.17
CA PHE A 148 -21.73 18.82 -11.18
C PHE A 148 -20.73 19.98 -11.06
N ARG A 149 -19.43 19.70 -10.91
CA ARG A 149 -18.41 20.75 -10.79
C ARG A 149 -18.37 21.66 -12.01
N ASN A 150 -18.45 21.08 -13.20
CA ASN A 150 -18.43 21.82 -14.45
C ASN A 150 -19.70 22.67 -14.65
N GLU A 151 -20.87 22.09 -14.41
CA GLU A 151 -22.16 22.77 -14.60
C GLU A 151 -22.41 23.88 -13.57
N TYR A 152 -21.98 23.66 -12.33
CA TYR A 152 -22.25 24.56 -11.20
C TYR A 152 -21.09 25.50 -10.87
N GLY A 153 -19.89 25.28 -11.42
CA GLY A 153 -18.69 26.06 -11.08
C GLY A 153 -18.23 25.86 -9.64
N LEU A 154 -18.34 24.63 -9.14
CA LEU A 154 -17.96 24.28 -7.76
C LEU A 154 -16.43 24.25 -7.61
N SER A 155 -15.92 25.01 -6.65
CA SER A 155 -14.50 25.13 -6.34
C SER A 155 -13.84 23.75 -6.13
N PRO A 156 -12.67 23.49 -6.74
CA PRO A 156 -11.89 22.25 -6.50
C PRO A 156 -11.47 22.05 -5.04
N ALA A 157 -11.49 23.11 -4.22
CA ALA A 157 -11.16 23.03 -2.80
C ALA A 157 -12.27 22.43 -1.94
N ILE A 158 -13.51 22.41 -2.44
CA ILE A 158 -14.65 21.85 -1.70
C ILE A 158 -14.58 20.32 -1.81
N PRO A 159 -14.51 19.58 -0.69
CA PRO A 159 -14.36 18.13 -0.71
C PRO A 159 -15.65 17.44 -1.17
N THR A 160 -15.51 16.28 -1.82
CA THR A 160 -16.62 15.44 -2.26
C THR A 160 -16.57 14.10 -1.56
N PHE A 161 -17.73 13.57 -1.16
CA PHE A 161 -17.93 12.21 -0.72
C PHE A 161 -18.77 11.45 -1.75
N LEU A 162 -18.27 10.30 -2.21
CA LEU A 162 -18.98 9.46 -3.16
C LEU A 162 -19.89 8.48 -2.42
N LEU A 163 -21.20 8.72 -2.44
CA LEU A 163 -22.22 7.86 -1.84
C LEU A 163 -23.22 7.39 -2.91
N PRO A 164 -23.10 6.16 -3.44
CA PRO A 164 -24.08 5.59 -4.37
C PRO A 164 -25.45 5.41 -3.69
N ILE A 165 -26.48 5.08 -4.47
CA ILE A 165 -27.81 4.83 -3.90
C ILE A 165 -27.81 3.51 -3.14
N THR A 166 -27.80 3.60 -1.82
CA THR A 166 -27.57 2.49 -0.91
C THR A 166 -28.83 2.06 -0.15
N TYR A 167 -28.74 0.90 0.52
CA TYR A 167 -29.72 0.47 1.53
C TYR A 167 -29.03 0.05 2.82
N MET A 168 -29.75 0.14 3.95
CA MET A 168 -29.28 -0.35 5.25
C MET A 168 -29.16 -1.87 5.31
N GLN A 169 -30.04 -2.58 4.61
CA GLN A 169 -30.11 -4.04 4.64
C GLN A 169 -29.03 -4.64 3.73
N PRO A 170 -28.43 -5.79 4.11
CA PRO A 170 -27.54 -6.53 3.23
C PRO A 170 -28.31 -7.17 2.06
N SER A 171 -27.58 -7.84 1.17
CA SER A 171 -28.17 -8.63 0.10
C SER A 171 -29.17 -9.68 0.60
N ASN A 172 -30.19 -9.96 -0.21
CA ASN A 172 -31.27 -10.90 0.10
C ASN A 172 -31.41 -11.96 -1.02
N ARG A 173 -31.24 -13.23 -0.66
CA ARG A 173 -31.31 -14.37 -1.60
C ARG A 173 -32.69 -15.03 -1.69
N LYS A 174 -33.71 -14.48 -1.03
CA LYS A 174 -35.06 -15.02 -1.06
C LYS A 174 -35.68 -14.95 -2.46
N ARG A 175 -36.66 -15.82 -2.67
CA ARG A 175 -37.45 -15.93 -3.91
C ARG A 175 -38.92 -15.96 -3.57
N SER A 176 -39.72 -15.37 -4.45
CA SER A 176 -41.17 -15.28 -4.32
C SER A 176 -41.86 -15.63 -5.64
N ASP A 177 -43.09 -16.13 -5.56
CA ASP A 177 -43.97 -16.31 -6.72
C ASP A 177 -45.08 -15.23 -6.77
N TYR A 178 -44.95 -14.16 -5.99
CA TYR A 178 -45.99 -13.13 -5.83
C TYR A 178 -46.44 -12.53 -7.18
N LEU A 179 -45.51 -12.00 -7.98
CA LEU A 179 -45.88 -11.42 -9.30
C LEU A 179 -46.47 -12.48 -10.23
N ARG A 180 -45.97 -13.72 -10.15
CA ARG A 180 -46.43 -14.83 -10.98
C ARG A 180 -47.89 -15.17 -10.70
N GLN A 181 -48.25 -15.30 -9.42
CA GLN A 181 -49.62 -15.58 -9.00
C GLN A 181 -50.55 -14.40 -9.30
N LYS A 182 -50.10 -13.18 -9.00
CA LYS A 182 -50.90 -11.98 -9.17
C LYS A 182 -51.26 -11.70 -10.64
N LEU A 183 -50.29 -11.81 -11.53
CA LEU A 183 -50.45 -11.46 -12.95
C LEU A 183 -50.73 -12.68 -13.84
N ASN A 184 -50.91 -13.86 -13.24
CA ASN A 184 -51.09 -15.15 -13.93
C ASN A 184 -49.98 -15.42 -14.96
N VAL A 185 -48.73 -15.16 -14.59
CA VAL A 185 -47.57 -15.44 -15.47
C VAL A 185 -47.33 -16.96 -15.50
N PRO A 186 -47.30 -17.62 -16.67
CA PRO A 186 -47.03 -19.06 -16.76
C PRO A 186 -45.70 -19.44 -16.09
N GLY A 187 -45.68 -20.54 -15.32
CA GLY A 187 -44.48 -21.02 -14.60
C GLY A 187 -43.27 -21.33 -15.51
N SER A 188 -43.52 -21.58 -16.80
CA SER A 188 -42.46 -21.77 -17.80
C SER A 188 -41.72 -20.49 -18.18
N ARG A 189 -42.28 -19.31 -17.86
CA ARG A 189 -41.67 -18.01 -18.21
C ARG A 189 -40.82 -17.46 -17.07
N LYS A 190 -39.64 -16.96 -17.42
CA LYS A 190 -38.81 -16.10 -16.56
C LYS A 190 -39.39 -14.69 -16.51
N ILE A 191 -39.15 -13.94 -15.45
CA ILE A 191 -39.67 -12.58 -15.25
C ILE A 191 -38.54 -11.55 -15.39
N ALA A 192 -38.64 -10.67 -16.37
CA ALA A 192 -37.84 -9.45 -16.43
C ALA A 192 -38.66 -8.29 -15.85
N LEU A 193 -38.12 -7.58 -14.87
CA LEU A 193 -38.81 -6.54 -14.12
C LEU A 193 -38.30 -5.16 -14.52
N HIS A 194 -39.19 -4.28 -14.95
CA HIS A 194 -38.98 -2.83 -14.89
C HIS A 194 -39.63 -2.30 -13.61
N LEU A 195 -38.83 -1.77 -12.71
CA LEU A 195 -39.26 -1.16 -11.46
C LEU A 195 -39.16 0.36 -11.56
N GLY A 196 -40.26 1.10 -11.38
CA GLY A 196 -40.29 2.55 -11.31
C GLY A 196 -41.42 3.16 -12.15
N GLY A 197 -41.35 4.48 -12.37
CA GLY A 197 -42.40 5.20 -13.10
C GLY A 197 -42.73 4.57 -14.46
N ILE A 198 -44.02 4.49 -14.78
CA ILE A 198 -44.53 4.11 -16.10
C ILE A 198 -44.69 5.40 -16.91
N GLN A 199 -43.61 5.81 -17.56
CA GLN A 199 -43.46 7.10 -18.23
C GLN A 199 -42.51 7.01 -19.44
N GLU A 200 -42.61 7.97 -20.35
CA GLU A 200 -41.89 7.99 -21.64
C GLU A 200 -40.37 7.93 -21.50
N GLN A 201 -39.81 8.49 -20.43
CA GLN A 201 -38.36 8.56 -20.17
C GLN A 201 -37.69 7.18 -20.00
N HIS A 202 -38.48 6.13 -19.79
CA HIS A 202 -38.00 4.75 -19.65
C HIS A 202 -38.23 3.89 -20.91
N CYS A 203 -38.73 4.46 -22.01
CA CYS A 203 -38.87 3.80 -23.31
C CYS A 203 -39.62 2.45 -23.23
N LEU A 204 -40.72 2.42 -22.48
CA LEU A 204 -41.40 1.16 -22.14
C LEU A 204 -42.12 0.52 -23.33
N MET A 205 -42.60 1.30 -24.30
CA MET A 205 -43.23 0.74 -25.51
C MET A 205 -42.20 0.02 -26.37
N GLU A 206 -41.01 0.60 -26.53
CA GLU A 206 -39.90 0.04 -27.29
C GLU A 206 -39.36 -1.22 -26.63
N ILE A 207 -39.20 -1.20 -25.30
CA ILE A 207 -38.82 -2.39 -24.52
C ILE A 207 -39.91 -3.47 -24.64
N ALA A 208 -41.20 -3.11 -24.54
CA ALA A 208 -42.30 -4.08 -24.72
C ALA A 208 -42.26 -4.74 -26.10
N ALA A 209 -42.01 -3.98 -27.17
CA ALA A 209 -41.89 -4.52 -28.53
C ALA A 209 -40.77 -5.57 -28.64
N ALA A 210 -39.62 -5.32 -28.01
CA ALA A 210 -38.50 -6.25 -28.02
C ALA A 210 -38.83 -7.62 -27.37
N PHE A 211 -39.80 -7.67 -26.44
CA PHE A 211 -40.20 -8.93 -25.80
C PHE A 211 -40.98 -9.87 -26.72
N GLN A 212 -41.40 -9.42 -27.91
CA GLN A 212 -41.99 -10.30 -28.92
C GLN A 212 -41.03 -11.43 -29.34
N ASP A 213 -39.71 -11.18 -29.31
CA ASP A 213 -38.66 -12.12 -29.75
C ASP A 213 -38.13 -13.04 -28.62
N VAL A 214 -38.71 -12.96 -27.42
CA VAL A 214 -38.38 -13.80 -26.25
C VAL A 214 -39.65 -14.28 -25.52
N PRO A 215 -40.46 -15.17 -26.14
CA PRO A 215 -41.74 -15.61 -25.57
C PRO A 215 -41.61 -16.41 -24.26
N ASP A 216 -40.41 -16.92 -23.97
CA ASP A 216 -40.06 -17.62 -22.72
C ASP A 216 -39.75 -16.64 -21.57
N TRP A 217 -39.76 -15.34 -21.83
CA TRP A 217 -39.66 -14.28 -20.84
C TRP A 217 -40.97 -13.49 -20.77
N ALA A 218 -41.35 -13.11 -19.56
CA ALA A 218 -42.41 -12.15 -19.28
C ALA A 218 -41.79 -10.82 -18.85
N LEU A 219 -42.19 -9.72 -19.49
CA LEU A 219 -41.87 -8.38 -19.03
C LEU A 219 -42.94 -7.92 -18.04
N VAL A 220 -42.55 -7.64 -16.81
CA VAL A 220 -43.43 -7.02 -15.82
C VAL A 220 -42.97 -5.59 -15.60
N MET A 221 -43.85 -4.63 -15.86
CA MET A 221 -43.59 -3.21 -15.58
C MET A 221 -44.36 -2.82 -14.32
N HIS A 222 -43.61 -2.53 -13.25
CA HIS A 222 -44.14 -2.21 -11.95
C HIS A 222 -43.84 -0.76 -11.56
N GLY A 223 -44.89 0.03 -11.31
CA GLY A 223 -44.78 1.32 -10.63
C GLY A 223 -45.85 2.34 -11.00
N ASN A 224 -45.70 3.55 -10.47
CA ASN A 224 -46.70 4.62 -10.65
C ASN A 224 -46.77 5.08 -12.10
N ALA A 225 -48.00 5.18 -12.62
CA ALA A 225 -48.28 5.75 -13.92
C ALA A 225 -48.53 7.25 -13.85
N PHE A 226 -48.05 7.98 -14.86
CA PHE A 226 -48.23 9.43 -14.97
C PHE A 226 -48.89 9.80 -16.31
N GLY A 227 -49.93 10.64 -16.24
CA GLY A 227 -50.66 11.12 -17.41
C GLY A 227 -51.29 10.02 -18.27
N ASP A 228 -51.46 10.30 -19.56
CA ASP A 228 -52.08 9.38 -20.52
C ASP A 228 -51.14 8.25 -21.00
N TYR A 229 -49.88 8.24 -20.54
CA TYR A 229 -48.86 7.31 -21.06
C TYR A 229 -49.20 5.84 -20.78
N LYS A 230 -49.71 5.50 -19.58
CA LYS A 230 -50.12 4.12 -19.24
C LYS A 230 -51.18 3.60 -20.21
N LYS A 231 -52.21 4.42 -20.49
CA LYS A 231 -53.29 4.06 -21.41
C LYS A 231 -52.76 3.85 -22.83
N ASN A 232 -51.82 4.69 -23.26
CA ASN A 232 -51.18 4.53 -24.57
C ASN A 232 -50.34 3.24 -24.63
N LEU A 233 -49.64 2.90 -23.55
CA LEU A 233 -48.86 1.66 -23.44
C LEU A 233 -49.76 0.42 -23.45
N GLU A 234 -50.88 0.43 -22.73
CA GLU A 234 -51.89 -0.64 -22.77
C GLU A 234 -52.47 -0.82 -24.17
N ASN A 235 -52.81 0.28 -24.85
CA ASN A 235 -53.28 0.25 -26.24
C ASN A 235 -52.22 -0.34 -27.17
N PHE A 236 -50.96 0.06 -27.00
CA PHE A 236 -49.84 -0.46 -27.78
C PHE A 236 -49.67 -1.99 -27.58
N ILE A 237 -49.66 -2.46 -26.33
CA ILE A 237 -49.56 -3.90 -26.00
C ILE A 237 -50.69 -4.70 -26.67
N ASN A 238 -51.92 -4.18 -26.61
CA ASN A 238 -53.09 -4.81 -27.22
C ASN A 238 -53.02 -4.82 -28.76
N GLN A 239 -52.61 -3.71 -29.37
CA GLN A 239 -52.48 -3.58 -30.82
C GLN A 239 -51.40 -4.51 -31.39
N GLN A 240 -50.26 -4.62 -30.70
CA GLN A 240 -49.15 -5.50 -31.07
C GLN A 240 -49.35 -6.96 -30.64
N LYS A 241 -50.45 -7.26 -29.92
CA LYS A 241 -50.80 -8.61 -29.40
C LYS A 241 -49.68 -9.25 -28.56
N LEU A 242 -49.02 -8.45 -27.72
CA LEU A 242 -47.90 -8.90 -26.88
C LEU A 242 -48.43 -9.70 -25.68
N SER A 243 -48.41 -11.03 -25.78
CA SER A 243 -48.96 -11.95 -24.77
C SER A 243 -48.06 -12.18 -23.54
N ASN A 244 -46.87 -11.59 -23.51
CA ASN A 244 -45.86 -11.75 -22.47
C ASN A 244 -45.43 -10.43 -21.82
N VAL A 245 -46.24 -9.38 -21.94
CA VAL A 245 -46.01 -8.08 -21.29
C VAL A 245 -47.15 -7.80 -20.31
N TYR A 246 -46.79 -7.43 -19.08
CA TYR A 246 -47.72 -7.25 -17.97
C TYR A 246 -47.45 -5.93 -17.27
N LEU A 247 -48.52 -5.26 -16.83
CA LEU A 247 -48.44 -4.03 -16.05
C LEU A 247 -48.91 -4.28 -14.62
N SER A 248 -48.25 -3.65 -13.65
CA SER A 248 -48.64 -3.64 -12.25
C SER A 248 -48.42 -2.25 -11.68
N ASP A 249 -49.43 -1.66 -11.07
CA ASP A 249 -49.37 -0.32 -10.47
C ASP A 249 -49.78 -0.35 -8.99
N ASP A 250 -49.50 -1.46 -8.30
CA ASP A 250 -49.73 -1.52 -6.85
C ASP A 250 -48.99 -0.38 -6.17
N TYR A 251 -49.71 0.25 -5.27
CA TYR A 251 -49.14 1.28 -4.43
C TYR A 251 -48.26 0.65 -3.36
N ILE A 252 -46.97 0.97 -3.39
CA ILE A 252 -46.01 0.58 -2.35
C ILE A 252 -46.06 1.64 -1.25
N GLU A 253 -46.46 1.22 -0.04
CA GLU A 253 -46.50 2.08 1.14
C GLU A 253 -45.13 2.20 1.80
N GLN A 254 -44.43 1.07 2.00
CA GLN A 254 -43.10 1.02 2.63
C GLN A 254 -42.07 0.39 1.70
N ILE A 255 -40.80 0.77 1.86
CA ILE A 255 -39.73 0.25 1.02
C ILE A 255 -39.51 -1.25 1.22
N GLU A 256 -39.81 -1.76 2.42
CA GLU A 256 -39.74 -3.18 2.74
C GLU A 256 -40.80 -4.01 2.00
N ASP A 257 -41.90 -3.39 1.54
CA ASP A 257 -42.92 -4.06 0.73
C ASP A 257 -42.46 -4.29 -0.72
N LEU A 258 -41.34 -3.66 -1.13
CA LEU A 258 -40.74 -3.86 -2.43
C LEU A 258 -40.00 -5.20 -2.54
N ASP A 259 -39.57 -5.77 -1.42
CA ASP A 259 -38.76 -7.00 -1.38
C ASP A 259 -39.47 -8.14 -2.11
N VAL A 260 -40.77 -8.35 -1.85
CA VAL A 260 -41.54 -9.46 -2.47
C VAL A 260 -41.67 -9.33 -4.00
N ILE A 261 -41.65 -8.10 -4.52
CA ILE A 261 -41.71 -7.80 -5.96
C ILE A 261 -40.36 -8.13 -6.60
N LEU A 262 -39.26 -7.69 -5.98
CA LEU A 262 -37.90 -7.99 -6.44
C LEU A 262 -37.57 -9.49 -6.36
N GLU A 263 -37.98 -10.16 -5.27
CA GLU A 263 -37.84 -11.60 -5.06
C GLU A 263 -38.58 -12.44 -6.13
N SER A 264 -39.54 -11.84 -6.83
CA SER A 264 -40.33 -12.49 -7.88
C SER A 264 -39.67 -12.43 -9.28
N ALA A 265 -38.62 -11.64 -9.46
CA ALA A 265 -38.01 -11.42 -10.77
C ALA A 265 -36.80 -12.32 -11.03
N ASP A 266 -36.46 -12.53 -12.30
CA ASP A 266 -35.25 -13.21 -12.75
C ASP A 266 -34.23 -12.23 -13.35
N ALA A 267 -34.67 -11.08 -13.87
CA ALA A 267 -33.75 -10.04 -14.33
C ALA A 267 -34.37 -8.66 -14.10
N GLY A 268 -33.53 -7.64 -13.95
CA GLY A 268 -33.94 -6.25 -13.91
C GLY A 268 -33.75 -5.55 -15.25
N ILE A 269 -34.65 -4.63 -15.60
CA ILE A 269 -34.49 -3.69 -16.72
C ILE A 269 -34.28 -2.30 -16.15
N ALA A 270 -33.17 -1.65 -16.54
CA ALA A 270 -32.80 -0.31 -16.13
C ALA A 270 -32.45 0.54 -17.35
N TRP A 271 -33.47 1.12 -17.99
CA TRP A 271 -33.32 1.95 -19.19
C TRP A 271 -33.55 3.43 -18.93
N TYR A 272 -32.71 4.27 -19.55
CA TYR A 272 -32.69 5.72 -19.37
C TYR A 272 -32.57 6.43 -20.71
N LYS A 273 -33.63 7.13 -21.14
CA LYS A 273 -33.60 7.89 -22.40
C LYS A 273 -32.45 8.92 -22.40
N ASP A 274 -31.75 9.05 -23.52
CA ASP A 274 -30.69 10.06 -23.69
C ASP A 274 -31.33 11.45 -23.87
N VAL A 275 -31.78 12.02 -22.76
CA VAL A 275 -32.42 13.36 -22.72
C VAL A 275 -31.61 14.36 -21.91
N SER A 276 -30.75 13.88 -21.01
CA SER A 276 -29.83 14.74 -20.26
C SER A 276 -28.69 13.93 -19.64
N PRO A 277 -27.58 14.60 -19.29
CA PRO A 277 -26.50 13.96 -18.57
C PRO A 277 -26.93 13.37 -17.22
N ASN A 278 -28.03 13.83 -16.62
CA ASN A 278 -28.59 13.21 -15.41
C ASN A 278 -29.02 11.76 -15.65
N PHE A 279 -29.62 11.48 -16.82
CA PHE A 279 -30.06 10.15 -17.22
C PHE A 279 -28.91 9.29 -17.74
N THR A 280 -27.97 9.88 -18.47
CA THR A 280 -26.83 9.10 -19.03
C THR A 280 -25.77 8.75 -17.99
N SER A 281 -25.70 9.51 -16.89
CA SER A 281 -24.84 9.22 -15.73
C SER A 281 -25.54 8.42 -14.61
N ALA A 282 -26.67 7.79 -14.91
CA ALA A 282 -27.54 7.19 -13.90
C ALA A 282 -26.96 5.96 -13.18
N GLY A 283 -25.88 5.33 -13.67
CA GLY A 283 -25.35 4.04 -13.18
C GLY A 283 -25.42 3.83 -11.66
N LYS A 284 -24.45 4.37 -10.91
CA LYS A 284 -24.44 4.27 -9.43
C LYS A 284 -25.48 5.15 -8.74
N SER A 285 -26.11 6.08 -9.45
CA SER A 285 -27.22 6.90 -8.93
C SER A 285 -28.61 6.27 -9.13
N SER A 286 -28.67 5.06 -9.68
CA SER A 286 -29.92 4.39 -10.00
C SER A 286 -30.43 3.56 -8.83
N GLY A 287 -31.56 3.98 -8.26
CA GLY A 287 -32.30 3.16 -7.30
C GLY A 287 -32.81 1.83 -7.88
N LYS A 288 -32.99 1.73 -9.20
CA LYS A 288 -33.40 0.47 -9.86
C LYS A 288 -32.24 -0.52 -9.85
N ILE A 289 -31.06 -0.07 -10.25
CA ILE A 289 -29.85 -0.90 -10.32
C ILE A 289 -29.53 -1.41 -8.92
N SER A 290 -29.43 -0.52 -7.92
CA SER A 290 -29.11 -0.95 -6.56
C SER A 290 -30.18 -1.87 -5.96
N ALA A 291 -31.47 -1.63 -6.26
CA ALA A 291 -32.55 -2.55 -5.86
C ALA A 291 -32.39 -3.94 -6.48
N TYR A 292 -32.12 -4.03 -7.78
CA TYR A 292 -31.97 -5.31 -8.46
C TYR A 292 -30.75 -6.10 -7.95
N LEU A 293 -29.61 -5.43 -7.81
CA LEU A 293 -28.37 -6.06 -7.36
C LEU A 293 -28.51 -6.62 -5.92
N ARG A 294 -29.28 -5.96 -5.05
CA ARG A 294 -29.57 -6.46 -3.68
C ARG A 294 -30.14 -7.86 -3.67
N PHE A 295 -30.94 -8.20 -4.68
CA PHE A 295 -31.59 -9.50 -4.83
C PHE A 295 -30.87 -10.41 -5.83
N GLY A 296 -29.65 -10.03 -6.23
CA GLY A 296 -28.83 -10.79 -7.17
C GLY A 296 -29.47 -10.91 -8.54
N LEU A 297 -30.28 -9.93 -8.94
CA LEU A 297 -30.92 -9.91 -10.24
C LEU A 297 -29.94 -9.34 -11.28
N PRO A 298 -29.58 -10.11 -12.32
CA PRO A 298 -28.83 -9.57 -13.44
C PRO A 298 -29.60 -8.41 -14.10
N VAL A 299 -28.90 -7.34 -14.45
CA VAL A 299 -29.54 -6.12 -14.99
C VAL A 299 -29.26 -5.98 -16.48
N ILE A 300 -30.31 -5.72 -17.27
CA ILE A 300 -30.19 -5.26 -18.65
C ILE A 300 -30.37 -3.74 -18.66
N ALA A 301 -29.37 -3.04 -19.18
CA ALA A 301 -29.35 -1.58 -19.23
C ALA A 301 -28.91 -1.09 -20.61
N ASN A 302 -29.00 0.22 -20.83
CA ASN A 302 -28.38 0.86 -21.98
C ASN A 302 -26.87 1.05 -21.78
N SER A 303 -26.11 1.16 -22.87
CA SER A 303 -24.63 1.25 -22.85
C SER A 303 -24.12 2.68 -22.70
N TYR A 304 -24.33 3.26 -21.52
CA TYR A 304 -23.63 4.47 -21.12
C TYR A 304 -22.39 4.13 -20.31
N LYS A 305 -21.45 5.06 -20.24
CA LYS A 305 -20.25 4.89 -19.41
C LYS A 305 -20.61 4.51 -17.97
N SER A 306 -21.52 5.26 -17.34
CA SER A 306 -21.96 4.98 -15.96
C SER A 306 -22.57 3.60 -15.75
N THR A 307 -23.33 3.08 -16.72
CA THR A 307 -24.01 1.78 -16.61
C THR A 307 -23.08 0.62 -16.93
N LEU A 308 -22.14 0.79 -17.86
CA LEU A 308 -21.06 -0.18 -18.11
C LEU A 308 -20.21 -0.40 -16.84
N GLU A 309 -19.77 0.69 -16.21
CA GLU A 309 -18.96 0.66 -14.98
C GLU A 309 -19.71 0.04 -13.79
N ALA A 310 -21.02 0.26 -13.72
CA ALA A 310 -21.88 -0.24 -12.64
C ALA A 310 -22.35 -1.69 -12.83
N LEU A 311 -22.36 -2.21 -14.06
CA LEU A 311 -22.97 -3.49 -14.39
C LEU A 311 -22.07 -4.42 -15.19
N GLU A 312 -21.71 -4.04 -16.42
CA GLU A 312 -21.05 -4.94 -17.37
C GLU A 312 -19.60 -5.23 -16.99
N ASP A 313 -18.85 -4.20 -16.59
CA ASP A 313 -17.47 -4.33 -16.10
C ASP A 313 -17.37 -5.17 -14.82
N ARG A 314 -18.48 -5.28 -14.09
CA ARG A 314 -18.63 -6.05 -12.86
C ARG A 314 -19.24 -7.43 -13.11
N GLY A 315 -19.61 -7.75 -14.35
CA GLY A 315 -20.28 -8.99 -14.69
C GLY A 315 -21.62 -9.17 -13.97
N CYS A 316 -22.31 -8.07 -13.63
CA CYS A 316 -23.59 -8.03 -12.92
C CYS A 316 -24.79 -7.84 -13.87
N GLY A 317 -24.53 -7.62 -15.14
CA GLY A 317 -25.54 -7.33 -16.15
C GLY A 317 -24.97 -7.29 -17.56
N VAL A 318 -25.83 -6.95 -18.52
CA VAL A 318 -25.46 -6.75 -19.92
C VAL A 318 -26.00 -5.40 -20.37
N CYS A 319 -25.12 -4.52 -20.83
CA CYS A 319 -25.51 -3.25 -21.40
C CYS A 319 -25.66 -3.41 -22.92
N VAL A 320 -26.69 -2.76 -23.49
CA VAL A 320 -26.94 -2.79 -24.93
C VAL A 320 -27.15 -1.38 -25.49
N GLU A 321 -26.86 -1.16 -26.76
CA GLU A 321 -27.02 0.16 -27.38
C GLU A 321 -28.44 0.36 -27.93
N ARG A 322 -29.10 -0.73 -28.33
CA ARG A 322 -30.40 -0.70 -29.02
C ARG A 322 -31.37 -1.71 -28.44
N PHE A 323 -32.67 -1.40 -28.51
CA PHE A 323 -33.74 -2.23 -27.94
C PHE A 323 -33.79 -3.64 -28.54
N GLU A 324 -33.44 -3.80 -29.82
CA GLU A 324 -33.45 -5.09 -30.53
C GLU A 324 -32.42 -6.08 -29.98
N GLN A 325 -31.46 -5.61 -29.17
CA GLN A 325 -30.44 -6.44 -28.54
C GLN A 325 -30.89 -7.00 -27.18
N ILE A 326 -31.95 -6.45 -26.58
CA ILE A 326 -32.51 -6.93 -25.29
C ILE A 326 -32.83 -8.44 -25.33
N PRO A 327 -33.46 -8.99 -26.38
CA PRO A 327 -33.67 -10.44 -26.54
C PRO A 327 -32.40 -11.27 -26.40
N ALA A 328 -31.32 -10.87 -27.08
CA ALA A 328 -30.06 -11.57 -27.03
C ALA A 328 -29.40 -11.46 -25.65
N ALA A 329 -29.48 -10.28 -25.03
CA ALA A 329 -28.95 -10.04 -23.70
C ALA A 329 -29.66 -10.90 -22.63
N LEU A 330 -30.99 -11.01 -22.68
CA LEU A 330 -31.77 -11.89 -21.79
C LEU A 330 -31.43 -13.37 -21.98
N ARG A 331 -31.19 -13.82 -23.23
CA ARG A 331 -30.74 -15.19 -23.50
C ARG A 331 -29.33 -15.44 -22.95
N ASN A 332 -28.43 -14.47 -23.05
CA ASN A 332 -27.09 -14.56 -22.48
C ASN A 332 -27.14 -14.64 -20.94
N VAL A 333 -27.89 -13.75 -20.31
CA VAL A 333 -28.15 -13.79 -18.86
C VAL A 333 -28.76 -15.13 -18.46
N ALA A 334 -29.73 -15.66 -19.21
CA ALA A 334 -30.31 -16.97 -18.93
C ALA A 334 -29.29 -18.12 -19.00
N ALA A 335 -28.37 -18.09 -19.96
CA ALA A 335 -27.36 -19.12 -20.17
C ALA A 335 -26.29 -19.11 -19.07
N SER A 336 -25.95 -17.92 -18.56
CA SER A 336 -24.90 -17.69 -17.56
C SER A 336 -25.44 -17.13 -16.25
N TYR A 337 -26.68 -17.49 -15.88
CA TYR A 337 -27.42 -16.83 -14.80
C TYR A 337 -26.66 -16.80 -13.47
N ARG A 338 -26.09 -17.94 -13.09
CA ARG A 338 -25.36 -18.07 -11.81
C ARG A 338 -24.17 -17.11 -11.75
N TYR A 339 -23.48 -16.88 -12.86
CA TYR A 339 -22.36 -15.94 -12.92
C TYR A 339 -22.85 -14.52 -12.65
N TYR A 340 -23.85 -14.06 -13.41
CA TYR A 340 -24.38 -12.70 -13.25
C TYR A 340 -25.01 -12.46 -11.88
N SER A 341 -25.76 -13.44 -11.38
CA SER A 341 -26.46 -13.33 -10.09
C SER A 341 -25.51 -13.32 -8.91
N GLU A 342 -24.47 -14.17 -8.89
CA GLU A 342 -23.47 -14.16 -7.82
C GLU A 342 -22.64 -12.87 -7.85
N ASN A 343 -22.31 -12.35 -9.03
CA ASN A 343 -21.62 -11.07 -9.14
C ASN A 343 -22.51 -9.91 -8.70
N ALA A 344 -23.80 -9.93 -9.03
CA ALA A 344 -24.75 -8.92 -8.58
C ALA A 344 -24.83 -8.84 -7.04
N PHE A 345 -24.85 -9.98 -6.34
CA PHE A 345 -24.76 -10.00 -4.88
C PHE A 345 -23.44 -9.40 -4.36
N LYS A 346 -22.30 -9.81 -4.94
CA LYS A 346 -20.99 -9.30 -4.54
C LYS A 346 -20.87 -7.79 -4.73
N GLU A 347 -21.29 -7.30 -5.88
CA GLU A 347 -21.26 -5.87 -6.20
C GLU A 347 -22.19 -5.09 -5.27
N TYR A 348 -23.37 -5.62 -4.97
CA TYR A 348 -24.26 -5.01 -3.99
C TYR A 348 -23.61 -4.88 -2.62
N ASP A 349 -23.12 -5.99 -2.06
CA ASP A 349 -22.53 -6.02 -0.71
C ASP A 349 -21.26 -5.15 -0.64
N ALA A 350 -20.54 -4.99 -1.75
CA ALA A 350 -19.34 -4.16 -1.82
C ALA A 350 -19.61 -2.66 -2.01
N VAL A 351 -20.62 -2.29 -2.82
CA VAL A 351 -20.80 -0.90 -3.29
C VAL A 351 -22.11 -0.27 -2.83
N TYR A 352 -23.18 -1.04 -2.68
CA TYR A 352 -24.53 -0.50 -2.44
C TYR A 352 -25.05 -0.77 -1.03
N TRP A 353 -24.30 -1.51 -0.21
CA TRP A 353 -24.60 -1.68 1.20
C TRP A 353 -24.10 -0.47 2.02
N PHE A 354 -25.03 0.22 2.69
CA PHE A 354 -24.75 1.49 3.37
C PHE A 354 -23.68 1.35 4.47
N GLU A 355 -23.57 0.18 5.11
CA GLU A 355 -22.64 -0.05 6.22
C GLU A 355 -21.18 0.21 5.85
N ASN A 356 -20.80 0.03 4.58
CA ASN A 356 -19.46 0.32 4.06
C ASN A 356 -19.11 1.82 4.11
N TYR A 357 -20.11 2.69 4.25
CA TYR A 357 -19.95 4.15 4.23
C TYR A 357 -20.16 4.79 5.60
N ARG A 358 -20.65 4.04 6.60
CA ARG A 358 -21.07 4.57 7.91
C ARG A 358 -19.99 5.41 8.59
N GLU A 359 -18.77 4.89 8.70
CA GLU A 359 -17.66 5.60 9.36
C GLU A 359 -17.00 6.66 8.45
N PRO A 360 -16.67 6.37 7.17
CA PRO A 360 -16.11 7.40 6.28
C PRO A 360 -17.03 8.62 6.10
N LEU A 361 -18.35 8.40 6.06
CA LEU A 361 -19.33 9.48 5.93
C LEU A 361 -19.40 10.32 7.21
N LYS A 362 -19.22 9.70 8.38
CA LYS A 362 -19.10 10.40 9.65
C LYS A 362 -17.86 11.30 9.65
N GLU A 363 -16.71 10.75 9.27
CA GLU A 363 -15.45 11.50 9.14
C GLU A 363 -15.54 12.65 8.12
N PHE A 364 -16.39 12.52 7.11
CA PHE A 364 -16.65 13.58 6.15
C PHE A 364 -17.50 14.73 6.73
N ILE A 365 -18.54 14.43 7.50
CA ILE A 365 -19.43 15.44 8.12
C ILE A 365 -18.76 16.10 9.33
N GLU A 366 -18.18 15.28 10.20
CA GLU A 366 -17.29 15.62 11.30
C GLU A 366 -15.85 15.35 10.87
N PRO A 367 -15.21 16.23 10.07
CA PRO A 367 -13.78 16.14 9.90
C PRO A 367 -13.15 16.42 11.26
N GLY A 368 -12.95 15.35 12.01
CA GLY A 368 -11.94 15.30 13.05
C GLY A 368 -10.57 15.66 12.44
N PRO A 369 -9.50 15.63 13.23
CA PRO A 369 -8.16 15.66 12.66
C PRO A 369 -8.03 14.57 11.64
N ARG A 370 -7.88 15.00 10.38
CA ARG A 370 -7.83 14.14 9.21
C ARG A 370 -6.81 13.03 9.44
N HIS A 371 -7.29 11.83 9.76
CA HIS A 371 -6.60 10.62 9.36
C HIS A 371 -6.74 10.56 7.83
N ILE A 372 -5.69 10.97 7.12
CA ILE A 372 -5.60 10.75 5.67
C ILE A 372 -5.39 9.24 5.48
N THR A 373 -6.49 8.52 5.38
CA THR A 373 -6.56 7.16 4.84
C THR A 373 -7.00 7.26 3.38
N GLY A 374 -6.01 7.15 2.49
CA GLY A 374 -6.13 6.38 1.24
C GLY A 374 -7.26 6.65 0.24
N SER A 375 -7.60 7.89 -0.12
CA SER A 375 -8.09 8.19 -1.49
C SER A 375 -7.91 9.68 -1.83
N LEU A 376 -6.71 10.08 -2.24
CA LEU A 376 -6.49 11.42 -2.79
C LEU A 376 -6.89 11.42 -4.27
N GLY A 377 -8.15 11.79 -4.56
CA GLY A 377 -8.73 11.94 -5.91
C GLY A 377 -8.09 13.02 -6.79
N ASN A 378 -6.90 13.53 -6.44
CA ASN A 378 -6.13 14.40 -7.30
C ASN A 378 -4.67 13.92 -7.31
N LYS A 379 -4.31 13.15 -8.34
CA LYS A 379 -2.97 12.55 -8.49
C LYS A 379 -1.85 13.59 -8.42
N SER A 380 -2.10 14.83 -8.86
CA SER A 380 -1.16 15.96 -8.73
C SER A 380 -0.90 16.37 -7.27
N LEU A 381 -1.92 16.41 -6.42
CA LEU A 381 -1.78 16.72 -4.99
C LEU A 381 -1.05 15.60 -4.25
N PHE A 382 -1.17 14.35 -4.71
CA PHE A 382 -0.47 13.21 -4.12
C PHE A 382 1.03 13.20 -4.47
N THR A 383 1.38 13.34 -5.75
CA THR A 383 2.79 13.21 -6.18
C THR A 383 3.61 14.48 -5.96
N ASP A 384 2.99 15.66 -6.04
CA ASP A 384 3.70 16.95 -5.97
C ASP A 384 2.91 18.01 -5.17
N PRO A 385 2.64 17.77 -3.87
CA PRO A 385 1.84 18.69 -3.06
C PRO A 385 2.48 20.08 -2.92
N SER A 386 1.68 21.14 -2.93
CA SER A 386 2.08 22.46 -2.44
C SER A 386 2.16 22.46 -0.91
N LEU A 387 3.02 23.29 -0.32
CA LEU A 387 3.07 23.41 1.14
C LEU A 387 1.85 24.20 1.63
N SER A 388 0.95 23.51 2.31
CA SER A 388 -0.17 24.13 3.03
C SER A 388 -0.42 23.39 4.32
N VAL A 389 -1.27 23.96 5.17
CA VAL A 389 -1.70 23.34 6.41
C VAL A 389 -2.30 21.95 6.16
N GLU A 390 -2.98 21.76 5.03
CA GLU A 390 -3.64 20.51 4.65
C GLU A 390 -2.68 19.42 4.21
N THR A 391 -1.47 19.78 3.78
CA THR A 391 -0.47 18.86 3.21
C THR A 391 0.77 18.70 4.08
N MET A 392 0.86 19.36 5.24
CA MET A 392 2.05 19.32 6.11
C MET A 392 2.48 17.88 6.47
N ASP A 393 1.55 16.94 6.54
CA ASP A 393 1.86 15.54 6.85
C ASP A 393 2.38 14.73 5.65
N ILE A 394 2.24 15.21 4.41
CA ILE A 394 2.71 14.52 3.21
C ILE A 394 3.73 15.32 2.39
N PHE A 395 3.84 16.63 2.65
CA PHE A 395 4.55 17.57 1.79
C PHE A 395 6.00 17.18 1.57
N TRP A 396 6.76 17.00 2.66
CA TRP A 396 8.18 16.73 2.57
C TRP A 396 8.47 15.36 1.93
N ILE A 397 7.78 14.31 2.39
CA ILE A 397 7.98 12.94 1.88
C ILE A 397 7.67 12.87 0.39
N ARG A 398 6.55 13.44 -0.07
CA ARG A 398 6.20 13.38 -1.50
C ARG A 398 7.15 14.20 -2.36
N LYS A 399 7.57 15.39 -1.91
CA LYS A 399 8.57 16.21 -2.60
C LYS A 399 9.93 15.53 -2.69
N SER A 400 10.39 14.89 -1.61
CA SER A 400 11.68 14.20 -1.56
C SER A 400 11.70 12.94 -2.43
N ILE A 401 10.64 12.12 -2.39
CA ILE A 401 10.47 10.96 -3.29
C ILE A 401 10.48 11.42 -4.74
N LEU A 402 9.71 12.46 -5.07
CA LEU A 402 9.65 13.01 -6.44
C LEU A 402 11.01 13.51 -6.91
N ALA A 403 11.76 14.22 -6.05
CA ALA A 403 13.11 14.71 -6.38
C ALA A 403 14.09 13.55 -6.64
N ALA A 404 14.09 12.54 -5.77
CA ALA A 404 14.93 11.35 -5.91
C ALA A 404 14.60 10.58 -7.19
N LEU A 405 13.30 10.37 -7.47
CA LEU A 405 12.82 9.69 -8.68
C LEU A 405 13.24 10.45 -9.95
N ARG A 406 13.08 11.78 -9.98
CA ARG A 406 13.50 12.61 -11.14
C ARG A 406 15.00 12.50 -11.43
N SER A 407 15.81 12.42 -10.38
CA SER A 407 17.26 12.23 -10.50
C SER A 407 17.60 10.86 -11.09
N TYR A 408 16.93 9.80 -10.63
CA TYR A 408 17.08 8.45 -11.18
C TYR A 408 16.64 8.35 -12.65
N LEU A 409 15.46 8.88 -12.99
CA LEU A 409 14.90 8.82 -14.34
C LEU A 409 15.78 9.51 -15.39
N ALA A 410 16.59 10.50 -15.00
CA ALA A 410 17.53 11.17 -15.90
C ALA A 410 18.60 10.22 -16.47
N GLY A 411 18.94 9.16 -15.73
CA GLY A 411 19.89 8.11 -16.15
C GLY A 411 19.25 6.90 -16.84
N CYS A 412 17.92 6.80 -16.84
CA CYS A 412 17.20 5.62 -17.35
C CYS A 412 17.06 5.66 -18.87
N ARG A 413 17.19 4.48 -19.51
CA ARG A 413 17.03 4.30 -20.96
C ARG A 413 16.30 2.99 -21.22
N GLY A 414 15.33 2.96 -22.15
CA GLY A 414 14.68 1.73 -22.59
C GLY A 414 13.35 1.44 -21.89
N ILE A 415 13.12 0.18 -21.50
CA ILE A 415 11.87 -0.29 -20.89
C ILE A 415 11.98 -0.17 -19.38
N LEU A 416 11.01 0.49 -18.74
CA LEU A 416 10.93 0.64 -17.28
C LEU A 416 9.77 -0.17 -16.71
N LEU A 417 10.07 -0.98 -15.69
CA LEU A 417 9.10 -1.73 -14.89
C LEU A 417 8.81 -1.01 -13.57
N ASP A 418 7.55 -0.73 -13.28
CA ASP A 418 7.08 -0.15 -12.01
C ASP A 418 6.46 -1.26 -11.17
N VAL A 419 7.18 -1.70 -10.14
CA VAL A 419 6.83 -2.84 -9.29
C VAL A 419 6.07 -2.35 -8.07
N GLY A 420 4.88 -2.89 -7.84
CA GLY A 420 3.97 -2.38 -6.80
C GLY A 420 3.39 -1.02 -7.20
N CYS A 421 2.98 -0.88 -8.47
CA CYS A 421 2.70 0.43 -9.04
C CYS A 421 1.43 1.11 -8.48
N GLY A 422 0.56 0.38 -7.77
CA GLY A 422 -0.71 0.86 -7.24
C GLY A 422 -1.56 1.49 -8.33
N GLU A 423 -2.03 2.72 -8.08
CA GLU A 423 -2.79 3.53 -9.05
C GLU A 423 -1.92 4.15 -10.17
N MET A 424 -0.65 3.75 -10.27
CA MET A 424 0.36 4.25 -11.19
C MET A 424 0.53 5.79 -11.12
N PRO A 425 0.74 6.38 -9.91
CA PRO A 425 0.74 7.83 -9.73
C PRO A 425 1.87 8.54 -10.51
N TYR A 426 3.00 7.85 -10.74
CA TYR A 426 4.15 8.41 -11.46
C TYR A 426 4.17 8.10 -12.97
N LYS A 427 3.18 7.37 -13.51
CA LYS A 427 3.17 6.92 -14.93
C LYS A 427 3.31 8.06 -15.92
N GLN A 428 2.58 9.16 -15.72
CA GLN A 428 2.66 10.34 -16.61
C GLN A 428 4.04 11.01 -16.55
N LEU A 429 4.60 11.17 -15.34
CA LEU A 429 5.95 11.71 -15.17
C LEU A 429 6.98 10.82 -15.88
N ILE A 430 6.94 9.51 -15.64
CA ILE A 430 7.90 8.56 -16.21
C ILE A 430 7.80 8.53 -17.74
N ALA A 431 6.57 8.51 -18.28
CA ALA A 431 6.33 8.54 -19.72
C ALA A 431 6.82 9.85 -20.38
N SER A 432 6.98 10.93 -19.62
CA SER A 432 7.51 12.19 -20.15
C SER A 432 9.04 12.20 -20.35
N TYR A 433 9.77 11.24 -19.75
CA TYR A 433 11.23 11.18 -19.88
C TYR A 433 11.65 10.56 -21.23
N PRO A 434 12.44 11.27 -22.06
CA PRO A 434 12.77 10.84 -23.42
C PRO A 434 13.64 9.58 -23.47
N GLY A 435 14.29 9.21 -22.36
CA GLY A 435 15.03 7.95 -22.25
C GLY A 435 14.12 6.73 -22.16
N ILE A 436 12.89 6.88 -21.68
CA ILE A 436 11.95 5.78 -21.47
C ILE A 436 11.16 5.52 -22.75
N THR A 437 11.35 4.34 -23.32
CA THR A 437 10.66 3.88 -24.54
C THR A 437 9.33 3.19 -24.24
N ARG A 438 9.19 2.62 -23.04
CA ARG A 438 7.98 1.92 -22.59
C ARG A 438 7.94 1.86 -21.07
N TYR A 439 6.77 2.13 -20.51
CA TYR A 439 6.44 1.91 -19.10
C TYR A 439 5.60 0.63 -18.98
N ILE A 440 5.85 -0.18 -17.95
CA ILE A 440 5.07 -1.37 -17.59
C ILE A 440 4.76 -1.30 -16.10
N GLY A 441 3.49 -1.13 -15.74
CA GLY A 441 3.02 -1.23 -14.35
C GLY A 441 2.75 -2.68 -13.95
N LEU A 442 3.24 -3.09 -12.79
CA LEU A 442 3.07 -4.42 -12.21
C LEU A 442 2.55 -4.29 -10.78
N ASP A 443 1.45 -4.98 -10.46
CA ASP A 443 0.96 -5.06 -9.08
C ASP A 443 0.21 -6.36 -8.79
N ILE A 444 -0.11 -6.62 -7.53
CA ILE A 444 -1.03 -7.69 -7.14
C ILE A 444 -2.46 -7.32 -7.54
N GLU A 445 -3.31 -8.31 -7.77
CA GLU A 445 -4.73 -8.03 -7.99
C GLU A 445 -5.37 -7.52 -6.69
N ASN A 446 -5.81 -6.26 -6.70
CA ASN A 446 -6.44 -5.63 -5.53
C ASN A 446 -7.62 -4.76 -5.96
N PRO A 447 -8.87 -5.22 -5.73
CA PRO A 447 -10.08 -4.51 -6.13
C PRO A 447 -10.23 -3.11 -5.54
N HIS A 448 -9.61 -2.83 -4.38
CA HIS A 448 -9.75 -1.55 -3.67
C HIS A 448 -8.91 -0.42 -4.28
N TYR A 449 -7.69 -0.71 -4.74
CA TYR A 449 -6.79 0.31 -5.32
C TYR A 449 -6.85 0.40 -6.85
N GLN A 450 -7.55 -0.53 -7.51
CA GLN A 450 -7.56 -0.65 -8.98
C GLN A 450 -8.89 -0.23 -9.62
N ALA A 451 -9.75 0.46 -8.87
CA ALA A 451 -11.02 0.95 -9.37
C ALA A 451 -10.86 1.93 -10.56
N ASN A 452 -9.79 2.74 -10.54
CA ASN A 452 -9.56 3.85 -11.48
C ASN A 452 -8.33 3.66 -12.39
N SER A 453 -7.51 2.64 -12.13
CA SER A 453 -6.21 2.44 -12.79
C SER A 453 -5.81 0.98 -12.62
N LYS A 454 -5.70 0.22 -13.71
CA LYS A 454 -5.27 -1.19 -13.67
C LYS A 454 -3.80 -1.30 -14.10
N PRO A 455 -2.97 -2.09 -13.38
CA PRO A 455 -1.60 -2.36 -13.80
C PRO A 455 -1.60 -3.07 -15.16
N ASP A 456 -0.49 -2.93 -15.89
CA ASP A 456 -0.32 -3.60 -17.19
C ASP A 456 -0.13 -5.12 -17.02
N LEU A 457 0.39 -5.56 -15.87
CA LEU A 457 0.63 -6.95 -15.50
C LEU A 457 0.24 -7.21 -14.04
N PHE A 458 -0.19 -8.45 -13.77
CA PHE A 458 -0.44 -8.93 -12.40
C PHE A 458 0.63 -9.93 -11.96
N TRP A 459 0.97 -9.93 -10.67
CA TRP A 459 1.78 -10.98 -10.04
C TRP A 459 1.20 -11.44 -8.70
N ASP A 460 1.71 -12.55 -8.19
CA ASP A 460 1.38 -13.11 -6.87
C ASP A 460 2.38 -12.71 -5.77
N GLY A 461 3.26 -11.75 -6.06
CA GLY A 461 4.37 -11.35 -5.18
C GLY A 461 5.57 -12.30 -5.21
N THR A 462 5.51 -13.41 -5.95
CA THR A 462 6.57 -14.41 -6.03
C THR A 462 7.18 -14.57 -7.42
N SER A 463 6.43 -14.30 -8.50
CA SER A 463 6.96 -14.38 -9.86
C SER A 463 6.47 -13.25 -10.77
N ILE A 464 7.41 -12.58 -11.44
CA ILE A 464 7.09 -11.50 -12.40
C ILE A 464 6.84 -12.12 -13.79
N PRO A 465 5.68 -11.88 -14.44
CA PRO A 465 5.33 -12.47 -15.73
C PRO A 465 6.04 -11.80 -16.91
N LEU A 466 7.37 -11.68 -16.83
CA LEU A 466 8.25 -11.15 -17.86
C LEU A 466 9.45 -12.11 -18.05
N PRO A 467 10.02 -12.20 -19.27
CA PRO A 467 11.23 -12.98 -19.51
C PRO A 467 12.42 -12.47 -18.71
N GLU A 468 13.46 -13.30 -18.56
CA GLU A 468 14.73 -12.82 -18.02
C GLU A 468 15.34 -11.73 -18.91
N ASN A 469 16.04 -10.76 -18.32
CA ASN A 469 16.74 -9.69 -19.03
C ASN A 469 15.85 -8.91 -20.03
N SER A 470 14.57 -8.72 -19.71
CA SER A 470 13.60 -8.07 -20.59
C SER A 470 13.45 -6.56 -20.37
N VAL A 471 13.77 -6.04 -19.18
CA VAL A 471 13.62 -4.61 -18.84
C VAL A 471 14.97 -3.95 -18.54
N ASP A 472 15.08 -2.66 -18.85
CA ASP A 472 16.31 -1.89 -18.70
C ASP A 472 16.40 -1.20 -17.34
N CYS A 473 15.26 -0.77 -16.80
CA CYS A 473 15.15 -0.10 -15.51
C CYS A 473 13.94 -0.63 -14.73
N ALA A 474 14.00 -0.56 -13.40
CA ALA A 474 12.88 -0.85 -12.53
C ALA A 474 12.73 0.23 -11.45
N ILE A 475 11.51 0.43 -10.95
CA ILE A 475 11.22 1.25 -9.77
C ILE A 475 10.33 0.46 -8.80
N ALA A 476 10.46 0.74 -7.51
CA ALA A 476 9.60 0.22 -6.44
C ALA A 476 9.48 1.28 -5.33
N THR A 477 8.43 2.11 -5.40
CA THR A 477 8.23 3.21 -4.43
C THR A 477 7.28 2.80 -3.32
N GLU A 478 7.73 2.86 -2.06
CA GLU A 478 6.90 2.52 -0.88
C GLU A 478 6.24 1.12 -1.03
N LEU A 479 7.06 0.13 -1.43
CA LEU A 479 6.63 -1.26 -1.63
C LEU A 479 7.25 -2.20 -0.60
N PHE A 480 8.56 -2.07 -0.35
CA PHE A 480 9.33 -3.12 0.33
C PHE A 480 8.91 -3.33 1.79
N GLU A 481 8.41 -2.30 2.46
CA GLU A 481 7.79 -2.35 3.78
C GLU A 481 6.60 -3.31 3.84
N HIS A 482 5.96 -3.60 2.69
CA HIS A 482 4.82 -4.50 2.58
C HIS A 482 5.20 -5.92 2.16
N ILE A 483 6.49 -6.22 1.98
CA ILE A 483 6.97 -7.51 1.45
C ILE A 483 7.57 -8.36 2.59
N PRO A 484 6.91 -9.44 3.04
CA PRO A 484 7.42 -10.31 4.09
C PRO A 484 8.78 -10.94 3.77
N ASN A 485 8.99 -11.31 2.49
CA ASN A 485 10.24 -11.89 1.98
C ASN A 485 10.84 -11.06 0.84
N LEU A 486 11.48 -9.95 1.22
CA LEU A 486 12.06 -9.01 0.27
C LEU A 486 13.17 -9.63 -0.62
N GLU A 487 13.95 -10.59 -0.11
CA GLU A 487 15.02 -11.22 -0.89
C GLU A 487 14.48 -12.00 -2.11
N ALA A 488 13.33 -12.67 -1.97
CA ALA A 488 12.67 -13.37 -3.08
C ALA A 488 12.19 -12.37 -4.15
N THR A 489 11.51 -11.30 -3.73
CA THR A 489 11.06 -10.24 -4.63
C THR A 489 12.22 -9.58 -5.38
N LEU A 490 13.30 -9.23 -4.69
CA LEU A 490 14.50 -8.67 -5.32
C LEU A 490 15.15 -9.65 -6.29
N THR A 491 15.10 -10.96 -6.02
CA THR A 491 15.61 -11.98 -6.94
C THR A 491 14.82 -12.00 -8.25
N GLU A 492 13.50 -11.86 -8.19
CA GLU A 492 12.66 -11.77 -9.39
C GLU A 492 12.85 -10.45 -10.16
N ILE A 493 12.93 -9.32 -9.47
CA ILE A 493 13.24 -8.03 -10.11
C ILE A 493 14.61 -8.13 -10.81
N LYS A 494 15.60 -8.74 -10.17
CA LYS A 494 16.91 -9.00 -10.76
C LYS A 494 16.82 -9.92 -11.97
N ARG A 495 15.98 -10.96 -11.94
CA ARG A 495 15.81 -11.87 -13.10
C ARG A 495 15.37 -11.10 -14.34
N VAL A 496 14.38 -10.23 -14.23
CA VAL A 496 13.80 -9.49 -15.37
C VAL A 496 14.65 -8.30 -15.82
N LEU A 497 15.46 -7.69 -14.94
CA LEU A 497 16.41 -6.63 -15.33
C LEU A 497 17.49 -7.17 -16.27
N LYS A 498 17.89 -6.40 -17.28
CA LYS A 498 19.08 -6.70 -18.12
C LYS A 498 20.36 -6.56 -17.31
N PRO A 499 21.48 -7.23 -17.68
CA PRO A 499 22.77 -7.02 -17.02
C PRO A 499 23.16 -5.53 -17.03
N GLY A 500 23.52 -4.99 -15.86
CA GLY A 500 23.76 -3.54 -15.69
C GLY A 500 22.49 -2.68 -15.58
N GLY A 501 21.30 -3.26 -15.69
CA GLY A 501 20.03 -2.60 -15.45
C GLY A 501 19.88 -2.19 -13.98
N GLN A 502 19.09 -1.15 -13.74
CA GLN A 502 19.03 -0.49 -12.43
C GLN A 502 17.64 -0.63 -11.80
N LEU A 503 17.61 -0.71 -10.48
CA LEU A 503 16.41 -0.64 -9.64
C LEU A 503 16.50 0.62 -8.78
N PHE A 504 15.47 1.47 -8.82
CA PHE A 504 15.24 2.54 -7.86
C PHE A 504 14.20 2.13 -6.83
N PHE A 505 14.39 2.52 -5.58
CA PHE A 505 13.43 2.21 -4.53
C PHE A 505 13.30 3.33 -3.51
N THR A 506 12.15 3.36 -2.83
CA THR A 506 11.93 4.15 -1.61
C THR A 506 11.26 3.32 -0.54
N VAL A 507 11.55 3.61 0.73
CA VAL A 507 10.88 3.02 1.90
C VAL A 507 10.66 4.05 3.01
N PRO A 508 9.58 3.91 3.79
CA PRO A 508 9.30 4.78 4.92
C PRO A 508 10.12 4.37 6.15
N PHE A 509 10.53 5.37 6.94
CA PHE A 509 11.11 5.14 8.27
C PHE A 509 10.25 5.78 9.37
N LEU A 510 9.88 7.05 9.19
CA LEU A 510 9.05 7.81 10.12
C LEU A 510 7.66 8.04 9.52
N TRP A 511 6.82 7.00 9.60
CA TRP A 511 5.45 7.03 9.09
C TRP A 511 4.50 6.20 9.98
N PRO A 512 3.24 6.62 10.18
CA PRO A 512 2.25 5.80 10.87
C PRO A 512 2.08 4.43 10.20
N LEU A 513 1.65 3.44 10.98
CA LEU A 513 1.27 2.14 10.43
C LEU A 513 0.15 2.31 9.37
N HIS A 514 0.27 1.62 8.24
CA HIS A 514 -0.64 1.76 7.10
C HIS A 514 -0.75 0.47 6.28
N ASP A 515 -1.87 0.29 5.56
CA ASP A 515 -2.21 -0.97 4.88
C ASP A 515 -2.19 -2.20 5.83
N MET A 516 -2.68 -2.00 7.06
CA MET A 516 -2.65 -3.03 8.10
C MET A 516 -3.50 -4.25 7.72
N PRO A 517 -3.02 -5.49 7.95
CA PRO A 517 -1.83 -5.85 8.72
C PRO A 517 -0.53 -5.96 7.89
N ARG A 518 -0.51 -5.53 6.62
CA ARG A 518 0.58 -5.75 5.67
C ARG A 518 1.71 -4.71 5.78
N ASP A 519 1.86 -4.02 6.90
CA ASP A 519 2.97 -3.08 7.16
C ASP A 519 4.09 -3.79 7.94
N GLU A 520 4.94 -4.52 7.23
CA GLU A 520 5.85 -5.52 7.81
C GLU A 520 7.12 -4.91 8.40
N TYR A 521 7.72 -3.91 7.74
CA TYR A 521 9.07 -3.47 8.06
C TYR A 521 9.28 -1.94 8.07
N ARG A 522 10.18 -1.48 8.94
CA ARG A 522 10.84 -0.18 8.87
C ARG A 522 12.34 -0.41 8.71
N TYR A 523 12.90 -0.06 7.55
CA TYR A 523 14.27 -0.42 7.22
C TYR A 523 15.29 0.62 7.65
N THR A 524 16.38 0.16 8.28
CA THR A 524 17.61 0.95 8.36
C THR A 524 18.40 0.84 7.04
N PRO A 525 19.24 1.84 6.70
CA PRO A 525 20.04 1.78 5.47
C PRO A 525 21.00 0.57 5.45
N PHE A 526 21.51 0.15 6.62
CA PHE A 526 22.40 -1.01 6.75
C PHE A 526 21.70 -2.33 6.45
N ALA A 527 20.45 -2.49 6.92
CA ALA A 527 19.65 -3.68 6.65
C ALA A 527 19.37 -3.83 5.16
N LEU A 528 18.89 -2.75 4.51
CA LEU A 528 18.64 -2.75 3.06
C LEU A 528 19.90 -3.04 2.26
N LYS A 529 21.02 -2.38 2.57
CA LYS A 529 22.29 -2.62 1.87
C LYS A 529 22.71 -4.09 1.94
N ARG A 530 22.55 -4.74 3.09
CA ARG A 530 22.85 -6.16 3.25
C ARG A 530 21.91 -7.05 2.43
N ILE A 531 20.60 -6.77 2.44
CA ILE A 531 19.59 -7.53 1.65
C ILE A 531 19.89 -7.43 0.14
N PHE A 532 20.21 -6.24 -0.36
CA PHE A 532 20.60 -6.06 -1.76
C PHE A 532 21.90 -6.80 -2.11
N LEU A 533 22.89 -6.80 -1.21
CA LEU A 533 24.15 -7.54 -1.42
C LEU A 533 23.90 -9.05 -1.41
N ASN A 534 23.04 -9.57 -0.54
CA ASN A 534 22.68 -10.99 -0.48
C ASN A 534 21.96 -11.48 -1.75
N THR A 535 21.17 -10.62 -2.39
CA THR A 535 20.48 -10.92 -3.66
C THR A 535 21.37 -10.66 -4.89
N GLY A 536 22.62 -10.29 -4.65
CA GLY A 536 23.66 -10.10 -5.67
C GLY A 536 23.44 -8.85 -6.52
N TYR A 537 22.86 -7.78 -5.98
CA TYR A 537 22.98 -6.45 -6.58
C TYR A 537 24.36 -5.85 -6.29
N ALA A 538 24.80 -4.93 -7.14
CA ALA A 538 26.03 -4.17 -7.00
C ALA A 538 25.74 -2.66 -7.05
N GLU A 539 26.75 -1.84 -6.72
CA GLU A 539 26.64 -0.36 -6.78
C GLU A 539 25.38 0.17 -6.08
N ILE A 540 25.25 -0.18 -4.80
CA ILE A 540 24.09 0.15 -3.99
C ILE A 540 24.31 1.51 -3.33
N ASP A 541 23.59 2.50 -3.83
CA ASP A 541 23.55 3.87 -3.30
C ASP A 541 22.28 4.03 -2.48
N ILE A 542 22.40 4.50 -1.23
CA ILE A 542 21.27 4.75 -0.33
C ILE A 542 21.44 6.14 0.26
N ALA A 543 20.37 6.92 0.25
CA ALA A 543 20.31 8.26 0.81
C ALA A 543 19.02 8.47 1.60
N ALA A 544 19.08 9.32 2.63
CA ALA A 544 17.90 9.70 3.39
C ALA A 544 16.95 10.55 2.53
N LEU A 545 15.64 10.39 2.70
CA LEU A 545 14.64 11.28 2.12
C LEU A 545 14.48 12.59 2.92
N GLY A 546 15.00 12.64 4.15
CA GLY A 546 15.04 13.82 5.00
C GLY A 546 15.83 13.52 6.26
N GLY A 547 16.44 14.54 6.85
CA GLY A 547 17.26 14.51 8.06
C GLY A 547 16.48 14.89 9.33
N TRP A 548 17.17 15.52 10.27
CA TRP A 548 16.62 15.91 11.58
C TRP A 548 15.45 16.89 11.46
N ASP A 549 15.64 17.96 10.69
CA ASP A 549 14.65 19.02 10.57
C ASP A 549 13.42 18.52 9.81
N ALA A 550 13.62 17.76 8.72
CA ALA A 550 12.55 17.04 8.04
C ALA A 550 11.81 16.06 8.95
N SER A 551 12.52 15.32 9.80
CA SER A 551 11.91 14.35 10.72
C SER A 551 11.02 15.04 11.75
N LEU A 552 11.50 16.15 12.33
CA LEU A 552 10.71 16.94 13.27
C LEU A 552 9.52 17.60 12.57
N ALA A 553 9.73 18.19 11.39
CA ALA A 553 8.65 18.76 10.58
C ALA A 553 7.60 17.69 10.27
N GLN A 554 8.03 16.50 9.83
CA GLN A 554 7.15 15.37 9.55
C GLN A 554 6.36 14.94 10.79
N MET A 555 6.98 14.87 11.97
CA MET A 555 6.26 14.59 13.23
C MET A 555 5.26 15.69 13.57
N ILE A 556 5.62 16.97 13.40
CA ILE A 556 4.71 18.10 13.62
C ILE A 556 3.52 18.02 12.65
N GLY A 557 3.77 17.77 11.38
CA GLY A 557 2.75 17.59 10.35
C GLY A 557 1.81 16.44 10.71
N LEU A 558 2.36 15.26 11.02
CA LEU A 558 1.58 14.09 11.45
C LEU A 558 0.77 14.38 12.72
N TRP A 559 1.37 15.01 13.73
CA TRP A 559 0.71 15.34 14.99
C TRP A 559 -0.43 16.33 14.77
N LEU A 560 -0.20 17.43 14.04
CA LEU A 560 -1.23 18.43 13.75
C LEU A 560 -2.37 17.86 12.92
N ARG A 561 -2.06 16.93 12.01
CA ARG A 561 -3.03 16.44 11.03
C ARG A 561 -3.80 15.22 11.51
N ARG A 562 -3.12 14.31 12.19
CA ARG A 562 -3.63 12.96 12.50
C ARG A 562 -3.92 12.72 13.98
N ARG A 563 -3.50 13.60 14.90
CA ARG A 563 -3.86 13.43 16.33
C ARG A 563 -5.27 13.97 16.60
N PRO A 564 -6.14 13.21 17.30
CA PRO A 564 -7.39 13.71 17.90
C PRO A 564 -7.22 15.03 18.67
N MET A 565 -7.90 16.09 18.22
CA MET A 565 -7.92 17.45 18.78
C MET A 565 -9.13 18.20 18.23
N SER A 566 -9.69 19.13 18.99
CA SER A 566 -10.78 20.00 18.53
C SER A 566 -10.32 20.94 17.41
N SER A 567 -11.26 21.50 16.65
CA SER A 567 -10.98 22.45 15.56
C SER A 567 -10.29 23.72 16.05
N ASP A 568 -10.67 24.22 17.23
CA ASP A 568 -10.11 25.44 17.81
C ASP A 568 -8.67 25.21 18.30
N GLU A 569 -8.42 24.09 18.99
CA GLU A 569 -7.07 23.69 19.38
C GLU A 569 -6.17 23.54 18.16
N ARG A 570 -6.66 22.86 17.11
CA ARG A 570 -5.87 22.68 15.89
C ARG A 570 -5.56 23.99 15.21
N THR A 571 -6.54 24.87 15.07
CA THR A 571 -6.36 26.19 14.45
C THR A 571 -5.35 27.02 15.24
N GLY A 572 -5.41 27.00 16.57
CA GLY A 572 -4.43 27.64 17.44
C GLY A 572 -3.02 27.10 17.26
N PHE A 573 -2.85 25.77 17.25
CA PHE A 573 -1.53 25.16 17.02
C PHE A 573 -1.02 25.40 15.59
N GLN A 574 -1.88 25.40 14.57
CA GLN A 574 -1.50 25.65 13.18
C GLN A 574 -0.93 27.06 12.99
N GLN A 575 -1.56 28.08 13.57
CA GLN A 575 -1.06 29.45 13.52
C GLN A 575 0.33 29.59 14.14
N PHE A 576 0.61 28.83 15.19
CA PHE A 576 1.90 28.85 15.88
C PHE A 576 2.98 27.98 15.21
N LEU A 577 2.63 26.78 14.75
CA LEU A 577 3.58 25.77 14.28
C LEU A 577 3.86 25.84 12.79
N LEU A 578 2.99 26.43 11.96
CA LEU A 578 3.24 26.54 10.52
C LEU A 578 4.50 27.35 10.20
N PRO A 579 4.76 28.53 10.80
CA PRO A 579 6.00 29.27 10.57
C PRO A 579 7.23 28.48 11.02
N PHE A 580 7.14 27.79 12.16
CA PHE A 580 8.22 26.94 12.66
C PHE A 580 8.49 25.76 11.72
N TYR A 581 7.44 25.10 11.24
CA TYR A 581 7.55 24.02 10.25
C TYR A 581 8.21 24.51 8.95
N GLN A 582 7.82 25.68 8.44
CA GLN A 582 8.43 26.27 7.25
C GLN A 582 9.93 26.52 7.45
N GLU A 583 10.31 26.99 8.63
CA GLU A 583 11.71 27.25 8.97
C GLU A 583 12.53 25.95 9.10
N LEU A 584 11.95 24.89 9.66
CA LEU A 584 12.58 23.55 9.67
C LEU A 584 12.86 23.07 8.25
N LEU A 585 11.89 23.18 7.32
CA LEU A 585 12.10 22.77 5.94
C LEU A 585 13.15 23.63 5.22
N ARG A 586 13.29 24.90 5.61
CA ARG A 586 14.34 25.79 5.11
C ARG A 586 15.74 25.32 5.56
N PHE A 587 15.88 24.94 6.83
CA PHE A 587 17.13 24.39 7.37
C PHE A 587 17.49 23.03 6.76
N GLU A 588 16.49 22.17 6.59
CA GLU A 588 16.66 20.88 5.92
C GLU A 588 17.21 21.07 4.50
N HIS A 589 16.60 21.97 3.73
CA HIS A 589 17.05 22.23 2.36
C HIS A 589 18.49 22.76 2.29
N ALA A 590 18.91 23.55 3.28
CA ALA A 590 20.28 24.04 3.41
C ALA A 590 21.28 22.94 3.82
N SER A 591 20.83 21.93 4.56
CA SER A 591 21.67 20.84 5.07
C SER A 591 22.01 19.79 4.01
N GLY A 592 21.19 19.69 2.97
CA GLY A 592 21.40 18.75 1.87
C GLY A 592 21.02 17.31 2.24
N GLN A 593 21.07 16.42 1.24
CA GLN A 593 20.66 15.03 1.40
C GLN A 593 21.75 14.20 2.09
N LEU A 594 21.40 13.47 3.15
CA LEU A 594 22.34 12.61 3.86
C LEU A 594 22.62 11.33 3.06
N SER A 595 23.89 11.08 2.76
CA SER A 595 24.34 9.84 2.10
C SER A 595 24.45 8.67 3.09
N PHE A 596 24.62 7.45 2.56
CA PHE A 596 24.95 6.28 3.38
C PHE A 596 26.19 6.49 4.26
N GLU A 597 27.22 7.17 3.74
CA GLU A 597 28.45 7.42 4.48
C GLU A 597 28.24 8.42 5.62
N ASP A 598 27.42 9.44 5.41
CA ASP A 598 27.06 10.40 6.46
C ASP A 598 26.30 9.69 7.59
N MET A 599 25.30 8.89 7.23
CA MET A 599 24.51 8.08 8.18
C MET A 599 25.36 7.00 8.90
N SER A 600 26.50 6.60 8.34
CA SER A 600 27.41 5.64 8.98
C SER A 600 28.35 6.25 10.00
N LYS A 601 28.57 7.57 9.94
CA LYS A 601 29.51 8.29 10.81
C LYS A 601 28.80 9.09 11.90
N GLN A 602 27.49 9.28 11.77
CA GLN A 602 26.71 10.19 12.60
C GLN A 602 25.40 9.49 13.01
N SER A 603 24.95 9.72 14.25
CA SER A 603 23.61 9.32 14.66
C SER A 603 22.60 10.30 14.04
N SER A 604 21.94 9.89 12.96
CA SER A 604 21.00 10.73 12.21
C SER A 604 19.56 10.24 12.36
N MET A 605 18.61 11.18 12.42
CA MET A 605 17.18 10.89 12.20
C MET A 605 16.85 10.96 10.71
N ILE A 606 15.92 10.12 10.26
CA ILE A 606 15.47 10.09 8.87
C ILE A 606 13.96 9.97 8.75
N THR A 607 13.38 10.55 7.69
CA THR A 607 11.96 10.36 7.35
C THR A 607 11.71 9.07 6.57
N GLY A 608 12.68 8.66 5.75
CA GLY A 608 12.64 7.47 4.92
C GLY A 608 13.95 7.35 4.14
N LEU A 609 14.03 6.35 3.26
CA LEU A 609 15.20 6.08 2.45
C LEU A 609 14.81 6.04 0.98
N SER A 610 15.73 6.52 0.14
CA SER A 610 15.73 6.27 -1.30
C SER A 610 17.03 5.57 -1.68
N GLY A 611 17.01 4.80 -2.75
CA GLY A 611 18.24 4.18 -3.22
C GLY A 611 18.17 3.68 -4.65
N ARG A 612 19.36 3.32 -5.14
CA ARG A 612 19.60 2.75 -6.44
C ARG A 612 20.46 1.51 -6.26
N ALA A 613 20.10 0.43 -6.95
CA ALA A 613 20.87 -0.81 -6.98
C ALA A 613 20.99 -1.31 -8.42
N VAL A 614 22.16 -1.82 -8.80
CA VAL A 614 22.44 -2.27 -10.16
C VAL A 614 22.47 -3.79 -10.20
N LYS A 615 21.79 -4.42 -11.16
CA LYS A 615 21.92 -5.85 -11.42
C LYS A 615 23.38 -6.15 -11.75
N SER A 616 24.01 -7.01 -10.94
CA SER A 616 25.36 -7.48 -11.23
C SER A 616 25.40 -8.10 -12.63
N VAL A 617 26.40 -7.69 -13.41
CA VAL A 617 26.89 -8.48 -14.55
C VAL A 617 27.47 -9.77 -13.94
N PRO A 618 27.31 -10.96 -14.55
CA PRO A 618 27.62 -12.27 -13.96
C PRO A 618 28.78 -12.31 -12.95
N ASP A 619 28.51 -12.95 -11.81
CA ASP A 619 29.30 -12.95 -10.57
C ASP A 619 30.82 -13.07 -10.80
N ALA A 620 31.59 -12.09 -10.30
CA ALA A 620 33.06 -12.12 -10.42
C ALA A 620 33.75 -12.76 -9.21
N VAL A 621 33.10 -12.76 -8.04
CA VAL A 621 33.67 -13.33 -6.79
C VAL A 621 32.65 -14.05 -5.92
N GLU A 622 33.09 -15.07 -5.19
CA GLU A 622 32.31 -15.87 -4.22
C GLU A 622 33.02 -15.92 -2.86
N CYS A 623 32.27 -15.85 -1.76
CA CYS A 623 32.82 -16.05 -0.43
C CYS A 623 32.67 -17.53 -0.04
N PRO A 624 33.77 -18.29 0.13
CA PRO A 624 33.67 -19.71 0.45
C PRO A 624 33.20 -19.98 1.88
N VAL A 625 33.24 -18.96 2.77
CA VAL A 625 32.81 -19.07 4.17
C VAL A 625 31.29 -19.02 4.30
N CYS A 626 30.61 -18.10 3.59
CA CYS A 626 29.15 -17.95 3.67
C CYS A 626 28.39 -18.39 2.41
N GLY A 627 29.08 -18.69 1.31
CA GLY A 627 28.48 -19.04 0.02
C GLY A 627 27.95 -17.87 -0.81
N GLY A 628 28.04 -16.63 -0.31
CA GLY A 628 27.54 -15.45 -1.03
C GLY A 628 28.34 -15.14 -2.30
N ARG A 629 27.64 -14.72 -3.36
CA ARG A 629 28.22 -14.34 -4.67
C ARG A 629 28.01 -12.86 -4.96
N PHE A 630 29.05 -12.20 -5.47
CA PHE A 630 29.09 -10.75 -5.59
C PHE A 630 29.84 -10.31 -6.85
N ALA A 631 29.55 -9.08 -7.30
CA ALA A 631 30.36 -8.44 -8.34
C ALA A 631 31.79 -8.10 -7.86
N LYS A 632 31.93 -7.75 -6.57
CA LYS A 632 33.20 -7.48 -5.88
C LYS A 632 32.98 -7.55 -4.37
N PHE A 633 34.04 -7.79 -3.60
CA PHE A 633 34.05 -7.59 -2.15
C PHE A 633 34.33 -6.13 -1.79
N LEU A 634 33.94 -5.71 -0.58
CA LEU A 634 34.14 -4.35 -0.09
C LEU A 634 35.62 -4.09 0.22
N PRO A 635 36.10 -2.84 0.13
CA PRO A 635 37.45 -2.51 0.55
C PRO A 635 37.59 -2.51 2.08
N TYR A 636 38.77 -2.87 2.60
CA TYR A 636 39.03 -2.92 4.05
C TYR A 636 40.52 -2.76 4.40
N GLY A 637 40.80 -2.25 5.60
CA GLY A 637 42.15 -2.00 6.14
C GLY A 637 42.42 -0.52 6.44
N THR A 638 43.47 -0.24 7.23
CA THR A 638 43.96 1.12 7.50
C THR A 638 44.37 1.84 6.21
N THR A 639 44.97 1.12 5.28
CA THR A 639 45.02 1.45 3.86
C THR A 639 44.03 0.55 3.14
N PRO A 640 42.90 1.07 2.60
CA PRO A 640 41.83 0.24 2.05
C PRO A 640 42.30 -0.63 0.88
N ARG A 641 42.33 -1.95 1.08
CA ARG A 641 42.62 -2.93 0.03
C ARG A 641 41.34 -3.28 -0.70
N SER A 642 41.36 -3.33 -2.03
CA SER A 642 40.20 -3.74 -2.83
C SER A 642 39.89 -5.23 -2.65
N ASN A 643 38.61 -5.60 -2.80
CA ASN A 643 38.13 -6.99 -2.67
C ASN A 643 38.45 -7.70 -1.32
N ALA A 644 38.53 -6.94 -0.23
CA ALA A 644 39.02 -7.45 1.04
C ALA A 644 37.94 -8.02 1.96
N LEU A 645 36.81 -7.35 2.11
CA LEU A 645 35.77 -7.68 3.10
C LEU A 645 34.50 -8.21 2.43
N CYS A 646 34.09 -9.43 2.79
CA CYS A 646 32.82 -9.98 2.36
C CYS A 646 31.66 -9.13 2.90
N PRO A 647 30.74 -8.64 2.05
CA PRO A 647 29.62 -7.80 2.48
C PRO A 647 28.57 -8.54 3.30
N SER A 648 28.53 -9.88 3.22
CA SER A 648 27.53 -10.70 3.89
C SER A 648 27.99 -11.16 5.27
N CYS A 649 29.19 -11.75 5.36
CA CYS A 649 29.69 -12.36 6.61
C CYS A 649 30.91 -11.66 7.23
N ASN A 650 31.36 -10.54 6.66
CA ASN A 650 32.55 -9.79 7.09
C ASN A 650 33.86 -10.60 7.06
N SER A 651 33.92 -11.75 6.36
CA SER A 651 35.15 -12.50 6.19
C SER A 651 36.17 -11.70 5.38
N LEU A 652 37.42 -11.67 5.85
CA LEU A 652 38.55 -11.09 5.13
C LEU A 652 39.19 -12.12 4.20
N GLU A 653 40.14 -11.68 3.38
CA GLU A 653 40.91 -12.55 2.46
C GLU A 653 41.54 -13.73 3.21
N ARG A 654 42.16 -13.44 4.36
CA ARG A 654 42.81 -14.43 5.22
C ARG A 654 41.84 -15.46 5.83
N HIS A 655 40.61 -15.04 6.18
CA HIS A 655 39.60 -15.96 6.71
C HIS A 655 39.10 -16.91 5.61
N ARG A 656 38.97 -16.40 4.38
CA ARG A 656 38.62 -17.20 3.20
C ARG A 656 39.74 -18.18 2.86
N LEU A 657 41.01 -17.76 2.93
CA LEU A 657 42.17 -18.63 2.76
C LEU A 657 42.21 -19.74 3.81
N LEU A 658 42.04 -19.40 5.09
CA LEU A 658 41.97 -20.37 6.20
C LEU A 658 40.85 -21.40 5.97
N TRP A 659 39.66 -20.95 5.59
CA TRP A 659 38.52 -21.83 5.34
C TRP A 659 38.79 -22.83 4.20
N LEU A 660 39.39 -22.37 3.10
CA LEU A 660 39.80 -23.22 1.99
C LEU A 660 40.90 -24.21 2.42
N PHE A 661 41.87 -23.76 3.22
CA PHE A 661 42.94 -24.63 3.74
C PHE A 661 42.39 -25.73 4.62
N LEU A 662 41.56 -25.38 5.61
CA LEU A 662 40.90 -26.33 6.48
C LEU A 662 40.22 -27.41 5.64
N ARG A 663 39.43 -27.00 4.65
CA ARG A 663 38.67 -27.94 3.79
C ARG A 663 39.55 -28.87 2.98
N ALA A 664 40.71 -28.38 2.52
CA ALA A 664 41.58 -29.11 1.62
C ALA A 664 42.64 -29.97 2.32
N LYS A 665 43.06 -29.59 3.54
CA LYS A 665 44.30 -30.08 4.17
C LYS A 665 44.14 -30.66 5.57
N THR A 666 42.95 -30.60 6.17
CA THR A 666 42.71 -31.17 7.51
C THR A 666 41.63 -32.25 7.51
N ASP A 667 41.55 -33.01 8.59
CA ASP A 667 40.54 -34.04 8.81
C ASP A 667 39.26 -33.50 9.47
N LEU A 668 39.10 -32.17 9.53
CA LEU A 668 37.99 -31.48 10.21
C LEU A 668 36.60 -31.88 9.70
N TRP A 669 36.44 -32.26 8.43
CA TRP A 669 35.14 -32.66 7.85
C TRP A 669 34.82 -34.14 7.99
N VAL A 670 35.78 -34.97 8.39
CA VAL A 670 35.66 -36.43 8.30
C VAL A 670 35.82 -37.10 9.65
N ARG A 671 36.70 -36.58 10.51
CA ARG A 671 36.98 -37.16 11.83
C ARG A 671 36.15 -36.48 12.91
N ASN A 672 35.79 -37.25 13.94
CA ASN A 672 35.27 -36.68 15.18
C ASN A 672 36.42 -36.06 15.98
N LEU A 673 36.40 -34.74 16.17
CA LEU A 673 37.50 -33.99 16.80
C LEU A 673 36.98 -33.17 17.97
N LYS A 674 37.79 -33.07 19.03
CA LYS A 674 37.64 -32.02 20.03
C LYS A 674 38.51 -30.83 19.65
N LEU A 675 37.88 -29.71 19.28
CA LEU A 675 38.54 -28.52 18.76
C LEU A 675 38.53 -27.38 19.78
N LEU A 676 39.71 -26.80 20.02
CA LEU A 676 39.87 -25.56 20.79
C LEU A 676 40.09 -24.38 19.83
N ASP A 677 39.18 -23.40 19.85
CA ASP A 677 39.29 -22.16 19.08
C ASP A 677 39.68 -20.99 20.00
N ILE A 678 40.86 -20.42 19.77
CA ILE A 678 41.38 -19.29 20.53
C ILE A 678 41.01 -17.99 19.81
N ALA A 679 40.31 -17.10 20.51
CA ALA A 679 39.78 -15.85 19.98
C ALA A 679 38.90 -16.08 18.73
N PRO A 680 37.74 -16.77 18.88
CA PRO A 680 36.91 -17.17 17.75
C PRO A 680 36.45 -15.96 16.94
N TYR A 681 36.39 -16.11 15.61
CA TYR A 681 36.07 -15.01 14.70
C TYR A 681 34.93 -15.35 13.73
N GLY A 682 33.84 -14.59 13.86
CA GLY A 682 32.79 -14.47 12.86
C GLY A 682 32.22 -15.81 12.39
N LEU A 683 31.92 -15.89 11.10
CA LEU A 683 31.19 -17.04 10.54
C LEU A 683 32.03 -18.32 10.40
N VAL A 684 33.37 -18.21 10.42
CA VAL A 684 34.25 -19.40 10.40
C VAL A 684 34.02 -20.23 11.65
N SER A 685 34.16 -19.61 12.83
CA SER A 685 33.94 -20.24 14.13
C SER A 685 32.50 -20.73 14.28
N GLU A 686 31.51 -19.92 13.87
CA GLU A 686 30.09 -20.30 13.93
C GLU A 686 29.75 -21.50 13.04
N ASN A 687 30.37 -21.63 11.86
CA ASN A 687 30.15 -22.77 10.99
C ASN A 687 30.80 -24.04 11.56
N ILE A 688 32.00 -23.95 12.13
CA ILE A 688 32.69 -25.10 12.76
C ILE A 688 31.90 -25.58 13.99
N LYS A 689 31.44 -24.65 14.84
CA LYS A 689 30.62 -24.95 16.03
C LYS A 689 29.33 -25.73 15.71
N LYS A 690 28.78 -25.56 14.50
CA LYS A 690 27.57 -26.24 14.03
C LYS A 690 27.84 -27.62 13.43
N MET A 691 29.09 -28.03 13.23
CA MET A 691 29.43 -29.33 12.65
C MET A 691 29.15 -30.45 13.65
N ALA A 692 28.35 -31.44 13.24
CA ALA A 692 27.93 -32.54 14.11
C ALA A 692 29.09 -33.43 14.61
N ASN A 693 30.22 -33.44 13.89
CA ASN A 693 31.42 -34.21 14.22
C ASN A 693 32.43 -33.44 15.08
N ILE A 694 32.15 -32.20 15.49
CA ILE A 694 33.11 -31.38 16.24
C ILE A 694 32.60 -31.10 17.66
N ASP A 695 33.34 -31.56 18.67
CA ASP A 695 33.21 -31.09 20.06
C ASP A 695 33.96 -29.75 20.17
N TYR A 696 33.23 -28.67 19.94
CA TYR A 696 33.77 -27.32 19.81
C TYR A 696 33.81 -26.59 21.15
N LEU A 697 34.97 -26.02 21.49
CA LEU A 697 35.14 -25.11 22.62
C LEU A 697 35.93 -23.88 22.18
N SER A 698 35.46 -22.69 22.54
CA SER A 698 36.19 -21.44 22.29
C SER A 698 36.55 -20.69 23.55
N ILE A 699 37.71 -20.04 23.53
CA ILE A 699 38.19 -19.19 24.62
C ILE A 699 38.64 -17.82 24.11
N ASP A 700 38.53 -16.80 24.95
CA ASP A 700 39.12 -15.48 24.71
C ASP A 700 39.32 -14.79 26.07
N ILE A 701 40.28 -13.87 26.19
CA ILE A 701 40.53 -13.16 27.45
C ILE A 701 39.46 -12.11 27.76
N ASN A 702 38.83 -11.52 26.74
CA ASN A 702 37.91 -10.38 26.85
C ASN A 702 36.63 -10.49 25.99
N SER A 703 36.56 -11.41 25.03
CA SER A 703 35.44 -11.47 24.08
C SER A 703 34.22 -12.20 24.65
N PRO A 704 33.02 -11.58 24.63
CA PRO A 704 31.78 -12.25 25.00
C PRO A 704 31.32 -13.31 23.98
N GLN A 705 31.98 -13.39 22.81
CA GLN A 705 31.69 -14.36 21.77
C GLN A 705 32.32 -15.74 22.08
N ALA A 706 33.31 -15.79 22.97
CA ALA A 706 33.93 -17.02 23.41
C ALA A 706 33.06 -17.75 24.44
N MET A 707 33.13 -19.08 24.45
CA MET A 707 32.38 -19.91 25.40
C MET A 707 32.96 -19.81 26.81
N LEU A 708 34.26 -19.56 26.95
CA LEU A 708 34.94 -19.37 28.23
C LEU A 708 35.86 -18.15 28.17
N GLN A 709 35.80 -17.31 29.19
CA GLN A 709 36.77 -16.24 29.37
C GLN A 709 38.06 -16.82 29.99
N MET A 710 39.17 -16.84 29.26
CA MET A 710 40.40 -17.51 29.70
C MET A 710 41.66 -16.91 29.06
N ASP A 711 42.74 -16.86 29.84
CA ASP A 711 44.07 -16.44 29.36
C ASP A 711 44.79 -17.63 28.69
N ILE A 712 45.22 -17.45 27.44
CA ILE A 712 45.95 -18.47 26.67
C ILE A 712 47.27 -18.91 27.33
N THR A 713 47.84 -18.09 28.22
CA THR A 713 49.06 -18.41 28.98
C THR A 713 48.79 -19.26 30.22
N ASN A 714 47.54 -19.61 30.51
CA ASN A 714 47.13 -20.45 31.63
C ASN A 714 45.80 -21.16 31.31
N LEU A 715 45.88 -22.20 30.49
CA LEU A 715 44.70 -22.95 30.07
C LEU A 715 44.27 -23.91 31.18
N GLY A 716 43.05 -23.74 31.68
CA GLY A 716 42.44 -24.58 32.72
C GLY A 716 42.09 -26.02 32.28
N PHE A 717 42.75 -26.55 31.26
CA PHE A 717 42.53 -27.87 30.68
C PHE A 717 43.65 -28.84 31.04
N GLN A 718 43.34 -30.14 31.05
CA GLN A 718 44.33 -31.19 31.26
C GLN A 718 45.24 -31.34 30.02
N ASP A 719 46.40 -31.94 30.22
CA ASP A 719 47.33 -32.27 29.13
C ASP A 719 46.62 -33.16 28.09
N ASN A 720 46.93 -32.97 26.81
CA ASN A 720 46.41 -33.78 25.72
C ASN A 720 44.86 -33.85 25.67
N SER A 721 44.19 -32.72 25.89
CA SER A 721 42.74 -32.62 25.90
C SER A 721 42.11 -32.45 24.51
N PHE A 722 42.80 -31.82 23.56
CA PHE A 722 42.22 -31.42 22.26
C PHE A 722 42.89 -32.15 21.09
N ASP A 723 42.09 -32.55 20.11
CA ASP A 723 42.58 -33.18 18.87
C ASP A 723 43.06 -32.12 17.87
N SER A 724 42.46 -30.93 17.92
CA SER A 724 42.79 -29.82 17.03
C SER A 724 42.72 -28.46 17.74
N ILE A 725 43.57 -27.51 17.32
CA ILE A 725 43.58 -26.13 17.85
C ILE A 725 43.58 -25.11 16.70
N LEU A 726 42.76 -24.07 16.80
CA LEU A 726 42.85 -22.87 15.96
C LEU A 726 43.32 -21.69 16.82
N CYS A 727 44.41 -21.06 16.43
CA CYS A 727 44.96 -19.88 17.10
C CYS A 727 45.40 -18.89 16.01
N TYR A 728 44.51 -17.98 15.62
CA TYR A 728 44.66 -17.19 14.40
C TYR A 728 44.74 -15.69 14.74
N HIS A 729 45.92 -15.07 14.56
CA HIS A 729 46.22 -13.68 14.91
C HIS A 729 46.00 -13.35 16.40
N VAL A 730 46.58 -14.18 17.28
CA VAL A 730 46.46 -14.01 18.74
C VAL A 730 47.81 -13.74 19.39
N LEU A 731 48.87 -14.49 19.02
CA LEU A 731 50.12 -14.48 19.78
C LEU A 731 50.83 -13.12 19.74
N GLU A 732 50.63 -12.31 18.70
CA GLU A 732 51.17 -10.96 18.58
C GLU A 732 50.64 -9.98 19.64
N HIS A 733 49.54 -10.32 20.30
CA HIS A 733 48.92 -9.56 21.39
C HIS A 733 49.36 -10.07 22.78
N VAL A 734 50.04 -11.22 22.88
CA VAL A 734 50.30 -11.91 24.15
C VAL A 734 51.68 -11.55 24.71
N PRO A 735 51.82 -10.82 25.83
CA PRO A 735 53.13 -10.40 26.35
C PRO A 735 54.10 -11.57 26.61
N ASN A 736 53.61 -12.72 27.07
CA ASN A 736 54.40 -13.94 27.27
C ASN A 736 53.97 -15.05 26.30
N GLU A 737 54.35 -14.92 25.03
CA GLU A 737 54.03 -15.91 23.99
C GLU A 737 54.61 -17.30 24.26
N GLN A 738 55.76 -17.38 24.92
CA GLN A 738 56.43 -18.67 25.15
C GLN A 738 55.56 -19.55 26.03
N LYS A 739 54.96 -18.94 27.07
CA LYS A 739 54.01 -19.63 27.93
C LYS A 739 52.72 -20.01 27.18
N ALA A 740 52.24 -19.15 26.29
CA ALA A 740 51.10 -19.49 25.42
C ALA A 740 51.41 -20.69 24.52
N MET A 741 52.56 -20.70 23.82
CA MET A 741 52.99 -21.81 22.97
C MET A 741 53.17 -23.11 23.77
N GLN A 742 53.72 -23.03 24.99
CA GLN A 742 53.79 -24.18 25.92
C GLN A 742 52.42 -24.73 26.27
N GLU A 743 51.46 -23.86 26.61
CA GLU A 743 50.09 -24.27 26.93
C GLU A 743 49.37 -24.89 25.73
N LEU A 744 49.49 -24.28 24.54
CA LEU A 744 48.94 -24.84 23.30
C LEU A 744 49.52 -26.23 23.01
N PHE A 745 50.83 -26.42 23.18
CA PHE A 745 51.48 -27.71 23.00
C PHE A 745 51.02 -28.73 24.06
N ARG A 746 50.92 -28.30 25.32
CA ARG A 746 50.51 -29.15 26.45
C ARG A 746 49.11 -29.72 26.24
N VAL A 747 48.15 -28.89 25.86
CA VAL A 747 46.74 -29.30 25.71
C VAL A 747 46.45 -30.02 24.39
N LEU A 748 47.30 -29.89 23.37
CA LEU A 748 47.18 -30.66 22.13
C LEU A 748 47.54 -32.13 22.36
N LYS A 749 46.74 -33.06 21.83
CA LYS A 749 47.02 -34.52 21.88
C LYS A 749 48.20 -34.91 20.98
N PRO A 750 48.96 -35.97 21.32
CA PRO A 750 49.92 -36.57 20.40
C PRO A 750 49.26 -36.97 19.08
N GLY A 751 49.83 -36.55 17.96
CA GLY A 751 49.25 -36.71 16.62
C GLY A 751 48.08 -35.76 16.29
N GLY A 752 47.69 -34.87 17.20
CA GLY A 752 46.78 -33.76 16.93
C GLY A 752 47.46 -32.64 16.15
N TRP A 753 46.65 -31.74 15.57
CA TRP A 753 47.13 -30.61 14.77
C TRP A 753 46.71 -29.26 15.33
N ALA A 754 47.49 -28.22 15.04
CA ALA A 754 47.16 -26.84 15.38
C ALA A 754 47.47 -25.93 14.20
N ILE A 755 46.58 -24.99 13.90
CA ILE A 755 46.88 -23.87 13.00
C ILE A 755 47.18 -22.66 13.88
N ILE A 756 48.44 -22.20 13.85
CA ILE A 756 48.92 -21.11 14.69
C ILE A 756 49.45 -20.00 13.79
N GLN A 757 48.63 -18.99 13.54
CA GLN A 757 48.92 -17.94 12.56
C GLN A 757 49.18 -16.59 13.22
N VAL A 758 50.14 -15.84 12.69
CA VAL A 758 50.52 -14.49 13.12
C VAL A 758 50.92 -13.64 11.90
N PRO A 759 50.92 -12.30 11.99
CA PRO A 759 51.39 -11.44 10.91
C PRO A 759 52.93 -11.47 10.84
N LEU A 760 53.47 -11.67 9.63
CA LEU A 760 54.90 -11.84 9.36
C LEU A 760 55.48 -10.77 8.42
N LYS A 761 56.76 -10.43 8.64
CA LYS A 761 57.59 -9.46 7.90
C LYS A 761 58.96 -10.08 7.73
N PRO A 762 59.66 -9.71 6.66
CA PRO A 762 61.06 -10.08 6.49
C PRO A 762 61.92 -9.62 7.67
N GLY A 763 62.83 -10.49 8.11
CA GLY A 763 63.77 -10.22 9.21
C GLY A 763 63.41 -10.95 10.51
N PRO A 764 64.18 -10.74 11.60
CA PRO A 764 63.92 -11.38 12.89
C PRO A 764 62.73 -10.75 13.63
N THR A 765 62.07 -11.53 14.48
CA THR A 765 60.98 -11.05 15.37
C THR A 765 61.47 -9.89 16.24
N MET A 766 60.69 -8.81 16.24
CA MET A 766 60.92 -7.62 17.07
C MET A 766 60.02 -7.64 18.30
N GLU A 767 60.62 -7.75 19.48
CA GLU A 767 59.90 -7.77 20.77
C GLU A 767 59.56 -6.37 21.27
N GLY A 768 58.35 -6.23 21.83
CA GLY A 768 57.83 -4.97 22.36
C GLY A 768 56.97 -5.12 23.60
N ALA A 769 57.01 -6.26 24.31
CA ALA A 769 56.17 -6.50 25.48
C ALA A 769 56.37 -5.46 26.61
N HIS A 770 57.54 -4.81 26.64
CA HIS A 770 57.89 -3.74 27.58
C HIS A 770 57.46 -2.33 27.11
N ILE A 771 56.96 -2.19 25.88
CA ILE A 771 56.47 -0.93 25.32
C ILE A 771 54.98 -0.84 25.66
N TYR A 772 54.58 0.19 26.42
CA TYR A 772 53.19 0.36 26.88
C TYR A 772 52.44 1.48 26.15
N ASP A 773 53.16 2.36 25.44
CA ASP A 773 52.55 3.45 24.67
C ASP A 773 51.83 2.90 23.42
N PRO A 774 50.49 3.05 23.31
CA PRO A 774 49.73 2.59 22.16
C PRO A 774 50.18 3.21 20.83
N VAL A 775 50.63 4.47 20.85
CA VAL A 775 51.06 5.18 19.64
C VAL A 775 52.36 4.58 19.12
N GLU A 776 53.33 4.33 20.01
CA GLU A 776 54.58 3.67 19.63
C GLU A 776 54.38 2.21 19.22
N ARG A 777 53.45 1.48 19.87
CA ARG A 777 53.06 0.12 19.42
C ARG A 777 52.50 0.13 18.00
N LYS A 778 51.59 1.05 17.68
CA LYS A 778 51.05 1.19 16.33
C LYS A 778 52.15 1.52 15.31
N ARG A 779 53.11 2.37 15.69
CA ARG A 779 54.25 2.75 14.84
C ARG A 779 55.18 1.57 14.54
N LEU A 780 55.51 0.77 15.55
CA LEU A 780 56.45 -0.35 15.44
C LEU A 780 55.80 -1.63 14.88
N PHE A 781 54.61 -1.95 15.36
CA PHE A 781 53.95 -3.25 15.16
C PHE A 781 52.70 -3.19 14.27
N GLY A 782 52.23 -1.98 13.92
CA GLY A 782 51.11 -1.76 12.99
C GLY A 782 49.72 -1.68 13.66
N GLN A 783 49.59 -2.09 14.93
CA GLN A 783 48.38 -1.95 15.73
C GLN A 783 48.73 -1.54 17.17
N GLU A 784 47.78 -0.90 17.85
CA GLU A 784 47.97 -0.28 19.17
C GLU A 784 48.12 -1.31 20.30
N ASP A 785 47.64 -2.52 20.09
CA ASP A 785 47.60 -3.62 21.05
C ASP A 785 48.59 -4.76 20.73
N HIS A 786 49.24 -4.72 19.57
CA HIS A 786 50.35 -5.62 19.27
C HIS A 786 51.54 -5.33 20.19
N VAL A 787 52.10 -6.37 20.79
CA VAL A 787 53.29 -6.29 21.66
C VAL A 787 54.55 -6.77 20.96
N ARG A 788 54.45 -7.20 19.70
CA ARG A 788 55.58 -7.60 18.86
C ARG A 788 55.16 -7.67 17.41
N TYR A 789 56.15 -7.93 16.58
CA TYR A 789 55.95 -8.27 15.19
C TYR A 789 56.83 -9.48 14.84
N TYR A 790 56.23 -10.55 14.33
CA TYR A 790 56.96 -11.79 14.05
C TYR A 790 57.74 -11.74 12.74
N GLY A 791 58.88 -12.41 12.77
CA GLY A 791 59.81 -12.50 11.67
C GLY A 791 60.01 -13.93 11.15
N ASP A 792 61.05 -14.11 10.35
CA ASP A 792 61.44 -15.38 9.72
C ASP A 792 61.75 -16.50 10.76
N ASP A 793 61.99 -16.13 12.02
CA ASP A 793 62.25 -17.04 13.13
C ASP A 793 60.99 -17.68 13.73
N PHE A 794 59.78 -17.29 13.32
CA PHE A 794 58.52 -17.78 13.93
C PHE A 794 58.38 -19.30 13.91
N LYS A 795 58.78 -19.96 12.81
CA LYS A 795 58.79 -21.44 12.72
C LYS A 795 59.65 -22.06 13.83
N SER A 796 60.87 -21.55 13.99
CA SER A 796 61.83 -22.10 14.96
C SER A 796 61.37 -21.89 16.40
N ARG A 797 60.62 -20.81 16.68
CA ARG A 797 60.01 -20.56 18.00
C ARG A 797 58.95 -21.61 18.36
N LEU A 798 58.09 -21.95 17.41
CA LEU A 798 57.10 -23.02 17.61
C LEU A 798 57.80 -24.39 17.79
N GLU A 799 58.82 -24.68 17.00
CA GLU A 799 59.61 -25.92 17.11
C GLU A 799 60.35 -26.03 18.45
N HIS A 800 60.84 -24.91 18.99
CA HIS A 800 61.47 -24.87 20.31
C HIS A 800 60.53 -25.33 21.44
N HIS A 801 59.21 -25.17 21.26
CA HIS A 801 58.19 -25.62 22.19
C HIS A 801 57.63 -27.02 21.89
N GLY A 802 58.27 -27.76 20.98
CA GLY A 802 58.00 -29.18 20.73
C GLY A 802 57.09 -29.47 19.54
N PHE A 803 56.53 -28.47 18.88
CA PHE A 803 55.74 -28.68 17.67
C PHE A 803 56.62 -29.15 16.50
N VAL A 804 56.08 -30.02 15.66
CA VAL A 804 56.59 -30.24 14.29
C VAL A 804 55.83 -29.32 13.36
N VAL A 805 56.52 -28.36 12.75
CA VAL A 805 55.90 -27.25 12.02
C VAL A 805 56.09 -27.39 10.52
N THR A 806 54.98 -27.45 9.80
CA THR A 806 54.92 -27.37 8.34
C THR A 806 54.42 -25.99 7.95
N VAL A 807 55.23 -25.26 7.18
CA VAL A 807 54.86 -23.97 6.60
C VAL A 807 54.32 -24.27 5.20
N ASP A 808 53.00 -24.16 5.02
CA ASP A 808 52.31 -24.46 3.76
C ASP A 808 51.97 -23.15 3.03
N PRO A 809 52.59 -22.85 1.87
CA PRO A 809 52.26 -21.70 1.04
C PRO A 809 50.95 -21.91 0.27
N PHE A 810 49.88 -22.25 0.97
CA PHE A 810 48.64 -22.80 0.40
C PHE A 810 48.01 -21.89 -0.66
N ALA A 811 48.07 -20.57 -0.46
CA ALA A 811 47.59 -19.60 -1.44
C ALA A 811 48.26 -19.77 -2.81
N SER A 812 49.56 -20.12 -2.83
CA SER A 812 50.33 -20.38 -4.05
C SER A 812 49.93 -21.68 -4.77
N THR A 813 49.20 -22.57 -4.09
CA THR A 813 48.72 -23.83 -4.67
C THR A 813 47.35 -23.69 -5.36
N LEU A 814 46.65 -22.58 -5.13
CA LEU A 814 45.36 -22.29 -5.74
C LEU A 814 45.52 -21.85 -7.20
N SER A 815 44.57 -22.20 -8.06
CA SER A 815 44.60 -21.76 -9.45
C SER A 815 44.38 -20.25 -9.55
N GLN A 816 44.84 -19.61 -10.64
CA GLN A 816 44.55 -18.19 -10.91
C GLN A 816 43.04 -17.91 -10.99
N ALA A 817 42.26 -18.90 -11.44
CA ALA A 817 40.80 -18.81 -11.44
C ALA A 817 40.25 -18.77 -10.00
N ASP A 818 40.73 -19.65 -9.10
CA ASP A 818 40.29 -19.70 -7.70
C ASP A 818 40.74 -18.47 -6.91
N LEU A 819 41.96 -17.98 -7.12
CA LEU A 819 42.46 -16.75 -6.49
C LEU A 819 41.58 -15.55 -6.86
N LYS A 820 41.18 -15.46 -8.14
CA LYS A 820 40.27 -14.42 -8.61
C LYS A 820 38.85 -14.64 -8.08
N HIS A 821 38.32 -15.85 -8.19
CA HIS A 821 36.97 -16.22 -7.79
C HIS A 821 36.74 -16.02 -6.29
N TYR A 822 37.67 -16.44 -5.45
CA TYR A 822 37.58 -16.25 -4.01
C TYR A 822 38.24 -14.96 -3.53
N ALA A 823 38.70 -14.09 -4.45
CA ALA A 823 39.39 -12.82 -4.21
C ALA A 823 40.45 -12.90 -3.08
N ILE A 824 41.34 -13.88 -3.19
CA ILE A 824 42.48 -14.07 -2.28
C ILE A 824 43.65 -13.23 -2.79
N SER A 825 43.89 -12.09 -2.16
CA SER A 825 44.99 -11.16 -2.49
C SER A 825 46.16 -11.23 -1.50
N VAL A 826 45.99 -11.98 -0.41
CA VAL A 826 46.98 -12.14 0.66
C VAL A 826 47.58 -13.53 0.56
N PHE A 827 48.90 -13.58 0.39
CA PHE A 827 49.68 -14.81 0.31
C PHE A 827 50.40 -14.99 1.64
N GLU A 828 49.62 -15.29 2.69
CA GLU A 828 50.15 -15.70 3.98
C GLU A 828 50.36 -17.21 3.96
N ASP A 829 51.56 -17.65 4.34
CA ASP A 829 51.85 -19.07 4.53
C ASP A 829 51.15 -19.58 5.79
N ILE A 830 50.54 -20.77 5.72
CA ILE A 830 49.82 -21.39 6.84
C ILE A 830 50.78 -22.21 7.69
N TYR A 831 50.85 -21.91 8.99
CA TYR A 831 51.69 -22.62 9.95
C TYR A 831 50.92 -23.79 10.58
N TYR A 832 51.03 -24.95 9.92
CA TYR A 832 50.42 -26.20 10.36
C TYR A 832 51.35 -26.95 11.32
N CYS A 833 50.97 -26.96 12.59
CA CYS A 833 51.75 -27.53 13.68
C CYS A 833 51.16 -28.89 14.09
N THR A 834 52.02 -29.85 14.44
CA THR A 834 51.58 -31.14 14.99
C THR A 834 52.37 -31.48 16.24
N LYS A 835 51.75 -32.24 17.15
CA LYS A 835 52.46 -32.84 18.28
C LYS A 835 52.95 -34.23 17.88
N PRO A 836 54.24 -34.56 18.04
CA PRO A 836 54.75 -35.92 17.81
C PRO A 836 53.92 -36.98 18.55
N LYS A 837 53.75 -38.14 17.93
CA LYS A 837 53.01 -39.28 18.51
C LYS A 837 53.76 -39.95 19.65
#